data_AF-A0A2P1QVU2-F1
#
_entry.id   AF-A0A2P1QVU2-F1
#
_cell.length_a   1.000
_cell.length_b   1.000
_cell.length_c   1.000
_cell.angle_alpha   90.00
_cell.angle_beta   90.00
_cell.angle_gamma   90.00
#
_symmetry.space_group_name_H-M   'P 1'
#
loop_
_entity.id
_entity.type
_entity.pdbx_description
1 polymer ?
#
loop_
_entity_poly.entity_id
_entity_poly.type
_entity_poly.pdbx_seq_one_letter_code
_entity_poly.pdbx_strand_id
1 'polypeptide(L)'
;MTFLSFNLLTGAESPVSEKQERSSNVEYNEILKSVKDFLRKPPYILITSQLIPSHSKSEYDNFGRLVGSSSDTDDGSRTTASYSYDASFPLSAKTTFPTGAGDPDFSSRTYTDGLGRNIYTVKSASNGGYVLTGRLVYDGTGKVVRKGQNNWATSGEMGRFVLHLEERNPTSFEYDPIGRIKKTIEPTAVGETSPTTITTTYNSAFETTEDHSSGTSKRIVKDARGQILYVEDFGNDGSAAKIGFCYDISGNRIKKSDLNDTSTMSCPTTLVGVPTKDTSGRNQTYWSYDAFGKLRGESDPDLGVSFYTYNAFGDLTSSTNAKGVTTTLSYDGVGRITTKSIPEGNIAYTYDSFSGSENALGKLVRVEDGNQSKTFSYDKLGRVKKEIRTILATSAGNPLPTETQGPYITETRYDLLGRVTRIDYPEHPISHGRMRACYDYGSAGYIEGISVQVNTNGILPGYCSKDIVENISYNEFGQTSSLRLGNGITTYYSYDVKGRMIRLNSSGDVGGNTKVLQDAVYSFNPNNNITNISNTTTDFNTQYDYGYDGIGRLTSANGSYLGIAEGNLSKRFQQSFDYAKNGNLTAKRIHDPASGSVQDEWSYQYTNHQVTNIDSSKSGADTLILQYDANGNLTRQRDNVKDLTKRIQVDSQDRITQIQDGNNAILGTYWYDESGFRIRRSALEEKNNVFTNVEILYPSKFYGLEFIESENVITSVNNVYLNGVRIAAMNEAGALAYYLTDQVDSVSHVLDDEGNTLSQMQYQPYGETFVQRGDLNFSPKYNSQELDRESGFYFYNARYYDPGIARFTSADTIIDGEFDTQGWNRFSYVKGNPIGAKDPSGHDACTTSRTPCKTETLLGGGGGNSAGLGAAVTGLLANLLGMGEKKSSQPDKPRSTSVTPNDAKDMTKSGLDPLNKADVKNFLDKGIKSGVTYGGNSGIKSQGSTSPLEAKNTSTTSGYRYVTKGEVQAIKDTGMLRGGREGETYFTKDLYKSGAKAQERLSLENKPTHRVEFEVLNDPKFQDYGSKVKPRYNQPGQGSEFMTTDPVKVKLINVQPLK
;
A
#
# COMPACT_ATOMS: atom_id res chain seq x y z
N MET A 1 -5.12 -35.53 -61.30
CA MET A 1 -3.90 -35.68 -62.13
C MET A 1 -2.72 -35.45 -61.18
N THR A 2 -1.96 -36.49 -60.77
CA THR A 2 -0.66 -36.95 -61.38
C THR A 2 0.38 -35.83 -61.48
N PHE A 3 1.62 -35.91 -60.96
CA PHE A 3 2.50 -37.00 -60.45
C PHE A 3 3.01 -36.69 -59.00
N LEU A 4 3.44 -37.66 -58.14
CA LEU A 4 4.81 -38.21 -57.94
C LEU A 4 5.96 -37.17 -57.94
N SER A 5 7.03 -37.26 -57.10
CA SER A 5 7.81 -38.46 -56.68
C SER A 5 8.38 -38.41 -55.22
N PHE A 6 9.24 -39.39 -54.87
CA PHE A 6 9.68 -39.79 -53.51
C PHE A 6 11.20 -39.56 -53.24
N ASN A 7 11.64 -39.85 -52.00
CA ASN A 7 13.02 -40.20 -51.52
C ASN A 7 13.80 -39.19 -50.61
N LEU A 8 14.70 -39.60 -49.69
CA LEU A 8 14.70 -40.65 -48.62
C LEU A 8 16.10 -40.66 -47.91
N LEU A 9 16.16 -40.89 -46.58
CA LEU A 9 17.35 -41.29 -45.77
C LEU A 9 18.55 -40.28 -45.72
N THR A 10 19.57 -40.33 -44.82
CA THR A 10 19.93 -41.16 -43.62
C THR A 10 20.87 -40.38 -42.66
N GLY A 11 21.03 -40.83 -41.41
CA GLY A 11 22.26 -40.69 -40.58
C GLY A 11 22.50 -39.32 -39.91
N ALA A 12 22.60 -39.11 -38.58
CA ALA A 12 22.99 -39.89 -37.39
C ALA A 12 24.46 -39.73 -36.93
N GLU A 13 24.64 -39.91 -35.62
CA GLU A 13 25.90 -40.03 -34.83
C GLU A 13 26.70 -38.76 -34.47
N SER A 14 26.64 -38.44 -33.16
CA SER A 14 27.66 -37.75 -32.36
C SER A 14 28.43 -38.83 -31.57
N PRO A 15 29.73 -38.67 -31.25
CA PRO A 15 30.09 -38.65 -29.81
C PRO A 15 31.41 -37.95 -29.36
N VAL A 16 31.35 -37.24 -28.22
CA VAL A 16 32.19 -37.39 -26.98
C VAL A 16 33.68 -36.91 -26.89
N SER A 17 34.12 -36.62 -25.64
CA SER A 17 35.49 -36.42 -25.08
C SER A 17 36.07 -34.98 -25.18
N GLU A 18 36.22 -34.19 -24.09
CA GLU A 18 37.35 -34.08 -23.09
C GLU A 18 38.63 -33.40 -23.63
N LYS A 19 39.51 -32.71 -22.88
CA LYS A 19 39.52 -32.15 -21.49
C LYS A 19 40.65 -31.09 -21.35
N GLN A 20 40.57 -30.30 -20.27
CA GLN A 20 41.67 -29.68 -19.49
C GLN A 20 42.74 -28.73 -20.12
N GLU A 21 42.67 -27.48 -19.65
CA GLU A 21 43.74 -26.72 -18.94
C GLU A 21 44.95 -26.05 -19.62
N ARG A 22 45.23 -24.85 -19.06
CA ARG A 22 46.54 -24.20 -18.78
C ARG A 22 47.34 -23.44 -19.87
N SER A 23 47.00 -22.15 -19.94
CA SER A 23 47.84 -21.03 -19.44
C SER A 23 48.97 -20.40 -20.29
N SER A 24 49.29 -19.16 -19.90
CA SER A 24 50.48 -18.33 -20.19
C SER A 24 50.54 -17.48 -21.48
N ASN A 25 50.33 -16.18 -21.27
CA ASN A 25 50.99 -15.00 -21.83
C ASN A 25 51.78 -15.08 -23.15
N VAL A 26 51.36 -14.27 -24.13
CA VAL A 26 52.26 -13.57 -25.07
C VAL A 26 51.74 -12.13 -25.25
N GLU A 27 52.59 -11.14 -25.04
CA GLU A 27 52.29 -9.73 -25.37
C GLU A 27 52.47 -9.47 -26.87
N TYR A 28 51.72 -8.54 -27.46
CA TYR A 28 51.90 -8.16 -28.86
C TYR A 28 51.81 -6.64 -29.08
N ASN A 29 52.90 -6.11 -29.63
CA ASN A 29 53.11 -4.79 -30.23
C ASN A 29 54.00 -5.05 -31.46
N GLU A 30 53.87 -4.43 -32.63
CA GLU A 30 53.18 -3.18 -32.98
C GLU A 30 52.59 -3.24 -34.42
N ILE A 31 51.63 -2.34 -34.68
CA ILE A 31 51.35 -1.62 -35.95
C ILE A 31 51.29 -2.39 -37.30
N LEU A 32 50.10 -2.38 -37.91
CA LEU A 32 49.92 -2.07 -39.34
C LEU A 32 48.66 -1.21 -39.54
N LYS A 33 48.65 -0.30 -40.53
CA LYS A 33 47.67 0.80 -40.62
C LYS A 33 46.47 0.52 -41.55
N SER A 34 45.30 0.97 -41.07
CA SER A 34 44.12 1.43 -41.82
C SER A 34 43.48 0.51 -42.87
N VAL A 35 42.32 -0.06 -42.53
CA VAL A 35 41.01 0.22 -43.19
C VAL A 35 39.89 -0.42 -42.35
N LYS A 36 38.74 0.26 -42.23
CA LYS A 36 37.57 -0.02 -41.36
C LYS A 36 37.76 0.27 -39.86
N ASP A 37 37.28 1.44 -39.42
CA ASP A 37 36.87 1.70 -38.03
C ASP A 37 35.44 2.26 -38.01
N PHE A 38 34.46 1.37 -37.90
CA PHE A 38 33.12 1.69 -37.38
C PHE A 38 32.54 0.49 -36.62
N LEU A 39 33.40 -0.19 -35.85
CA LEU A 39 32.99 -1.25 -34.93
C LEU A 39 33.02 -0.73 -33.50
N ARG A 40 31.83 -0.78 -32.90
CA ARG A 40 31.43 -0.33 -31.56
C ARG A 40 32.35 -0.91 -30.47
N LYS A 41 33.41 -0.19 -30.08
CA LYS A 41 34.02 -0.40 -28.76
C LYS A 41 32.96 -0.02 -27.71
N PRO A 42 32.67 -0.88 -26.71
CA PRO A 42 31.85 -0.45 -25.58
C PRO A 42 32.60 0.65 -24.80
N PRO A 43 31.89 1.58 -24.13
CA PRO A 43 32.53 2.47 -23.20
C PRO A 43 33.13 1.63 -22.07
N TYR A 44 34.46 1.66 -21.94
CA TYR A 44 35.12 1.18 -20.73
C TYR A 44 34.75 2.13 -19.60
N ILE A 45 33.72 1.78 -18.84
CA ILE A 45 33.45 2.38 -17.54
C ILE A 45 34.66 2.03 -16.68
N LEU A 46 35.54 3.01 -16.46
CA LEU A 46 36.55 2.96 -15.43
C LEU A 46 35.82 2.98 -14.09
N ILE A 47 35.45 1.79 -13.60
CA ILE A 47 34.95 1.60 -12.24
C ILE A 47 36.13 1.80 -11.30
N THR A 48 36.45 3.07 -11.02
CA THR A 48 37.22 3.44 -9.84
C THR A 48 36.46 2.95 -8.61
N SER A 49 37.17 2.31 -7.68
CA SER A 49 36.58 1.62 -6.53
C SER A 49 36.08 2.55 -5.42
N GLN A 50 35.42 3.66 -5.81
CA GLN A 50 34.96 4.76 -4.96
C GLN A 50 33.46 5.08 -5.16
N LEU A 51 32.77 4.35 -6.05
CA LEU A 51 31.34 4.54 -6.38
C LEU A 51 30.38 3.56 -5.67
N ILE A 52 30.81 2.94 -4.57
CA ILE A 52 29.95 2.12 -3.70
C ILE A 52 29.87 2.80 -2.32
N PRO A 53 28.73 3.41 -1.93
CA PRO A 53 28.58 4.07 -0.63
C PRO A 53 28.63 3.13 0.58
N SER A 54 28.51 1.81 0.36
CA SER A 54 28.57 0.78 1.38
C SER A 54 29.72 -0.20 1.10
N HIS A 55 30.64 -0.36 2.07
CA HIS A 55 31.63 -1.44 2.01
C HIS A 55 30.97 -2.79 2.34
N SER A 56 30.27 -3.37 1.37
CA SER A 56 29.86 -4.77 1.45
C SER A 56 31.09 -5.69 1.35
N LYS A 57 31.17 -6.66 2.26
CA LYS A 57 32.23 -7.67 2.32
C LYS A 57 31.61 -9.05 2.31
N SER A 58 32.22 -9.97 1.58
CA SER A 58 31.84 -11.37 1.51
C SER A 58 32.99 -12.24 2.03
N GLU A 59 32.67 -13.16 2.92
CA GLU A 59 33.61 -14.09 3.54
C GLU A 59 33.37 -15.50 3.01
N TYR A 60 34.44 -16.22 2.67
CA TYR A 60 34.38 -17.54 2.04
C TYR A 60 35.20 -18.56 2.82
N ASP A 61 34.76 -19.82 2.83
CA ASP A 61 35.54 -20.93 3.38
C ASP A 61 36.62 -21.43 2.39
N ASN A 62 37.44 -22.38 2.85
CA ASN A 62 38.50 -23.02 2.06
C ASN A 62 37.99 -23.80 0.83
N PHE A 63 36.68 -23.96 0.66
CA PHE A 63 36.05 -24.57 -0.51
C PHE A 63 35.42 -23.51 -1.45
N GLY A 64 35.63 -22.22 -1.17
CA GLY A 64 35.05 -21.11 -1.94
C GLY A 64 33.57 -20.88 -1.69
N ARG A 65 32.99 -21.45 -0.62
CA ARG A 65 31.57 -21.27 -0.27
C ARG A 65 31.41 -20.05 0.61
N LEU A 66 30.39 -19.23 0.34
CA LEU A 66 30.08 -18.04 1.12
C LEU A 66 29.68 -18.46 2.55
N VAL A 67 30.38 -17.96 3.57
CA VAL A 67 30.10 -18.21 5.00
C VAL A 67 29.55 -16.99 5.74
N GLY A 68 29.81 -15.79 5.23
CA GLY A 68 29.29 -14.55 5.81
C GLY A 68 29.24 -13.40 4.82
N SER A 69 28.37 -12.44 5.08
CA SER A 69 28.38 -11.13 4.45
C SER A 69 28.24 -10.04 5.51
N SER A 70 28.86 -8.89 5.31
CA SER A 70 28.71 -7.71 6.17
C SER A 70 28.67 -6.42 5.35
N SER A 71 28.10 -5.36 5.93
CA SER A 71 28.02 -4.01 5.34
C SER A 71 28.13 -2.94 6.43
N ASP A 72 28.65 -1.77 6.09
CA ASP A 72 28.64 -0.60 6.97
C ASP A 72 27.22 -0.02 7.12
N THR A 73 26.80 0.19 8.37
CA THR A 73 25.59 0.95 8.73
C THR A 73 25.97 2.23 9.48
N ASP A 74 25.01 3.11 9.75
CA ASP A 74 25.22 4.30 10.59
C ASP A 74 25.91 3.93 11.92
N ASP A 75 25.52 2.81 12.54
CA ASP A 75 26.06 2.23 13.78
C ASP A 75 27.28 1.29 13.59
N GLY A 76 28.02 1.42 12.48
CA GLY A 76 29.24 0.66 12.16
C GLY A 76 29.01 -0.58 11.28
N SER A 77 30.08 -1.36 11.04
CA SER A 77 30.00 -2.60 10.24
C SER A 77 29.15 -3.65 10.94
N ARG A 78 28.14 -4.19 10.24
CA ARG A 78 27.26 -5.26 10.73
C ARG A 78 27.22 -6.43 9.75
N THR A 79 27.17 -7.66 10.26
CA THR A 79 26.84 -8.85 9.47
C THR A 79 25.45 -8.68 8.86
N THR A 80 25.27 -9.04 7.58
CA THR A 80 24.00 -8.96 6.84
C THR A 80 23.42 -10.33 6.49
N ALA A 81 24.27 -11.36 6.44
CA ALA A 81 23.88 -12.77 6.41
C ALA A 81 25.05 -13.64 6.92
N SER A 82 24.73 -14.80 7.50
CA SER A 82 25.69 -15.86 7.82
C SER A 82 25.19 -17.20 7.30
N TYR A 83 26.11 -18.07 6.88
CA TYR A 83 25.80 -19.29 6.16
C TYR A 83 26.51 -20.48 6.82
N SER A 84 25.76 -21.53 7.13
CA SER A 84 26.25 -22.70 7.86
C SER A 84 25.95 -24.00 7.08
N TYR A 85 27.02 -24.71 6.75
CA TYR A 85 26.98 -25.95 5.97
C TYR A 85 27.10 -27.17 6.88
N ASP A 86 26.32 -28.21 6.61
CA ASP A 86 26.39 -29.49 7.30
C ASP A 86 27.02 -30.55 6.37
N ALA A 87 27.83 -31.46 6.90
CA ALA A 87 28.49 -32.50 6.11
C ALA A 87 27.49 -33.50 5.49
N SER A 88 26.30 -33.67 6.10
CA SER A 88 25.19 -34.48 5.60
C SER A 88 24.46 -33.81 4.44
N PHE A 89 24.54 -32.47 4.33
CA PHE A 89 23.82 -31.66 3.35
C PHE A 89 24.78 -30.65 2.67
N PRO A 90 25.85 -31.10 1.98
CA PRO A 90 26.94 -30.23 1.53
C PRO A 90 26.54 -29.19 0.48
N LEU A 91 25.43 -29.44 -0.24
CA LEU A 91 24.80 -28.51 -1.20
C LEU A 91 23.82 -27.52 -0.55
N SER A 92 23.62 -27.58 0.77
CA SER A 92 22.62 -26.82 1.50
C SER A 92 23.26 -26.01 2.63
N ALA A 93 23.13 -24.68 2.56
CA ALA A 93 23.36 -23.80 3.69
C ALA A 93 22.08 -23.64 4.51
N LYS A 94 22.19 -23.60 5.85
CA LYS A 94 21.28 -22.77 6.65
C LYS A 94 21.84 -21.35 6.58
N THR A 95 21.10 -20.46 5.96
CA THR A 95 21.35 -19.01 5.96
C THR A 95 20.60 -18.38 7.12
N THR A 96 21.25 -17.52 7.89
CA THR A 96 20.64 -16.68 8.93
C THR A 96 20.86 -15.22 8.56
N PHE A 97 19.77 -14.46 8.50
CA PHE A 97 19.73 -13.05 8.13
C PHE A 97 19.49 -12.21 9.39
N PRO A 98 20.54 -11.59 9.97
CA PRO A 98 20.40 -10.82 11.19
C PRO A 98 19.55 -9.56 10.99
N THR A 99 18.73 -9.26 11.99
CA THR A 99 17.93 -8.03 12.10
C THR A 99 18.76 -6.84 12.57
N GLY A 100 19.79 -7.10 13.39
CA GLY A 100 20.61 -6.09 14.08
C GLY A 100 20.03 -5.62 15.42
N ALA A 101 18.78 -5.96 15.74
CA ALA A 101 18.10 -5.62 16.99
C ALA A 101 18.28 -6.68 18.10
N GLY A 102 18.55 -7.93 17.73
CA GLY A 102 18.97 -9.00 18.64
C GLY A 102 18.01 -10.19 18.77
N ASP A 103 16.73 -10.02 18.38
CA ASP A 103 15.74 -11.10 18.29
C ASP A 103 14.58 -10.66 17.38
N PRO A 104 13.99 -11.52 16.51
CA PRO A 104 14.49 -12.82 16.05
C PRO A 104 15.08 -12.74 14.64
N ASP A 105 16.28 -13.30 14.47
CA ASP A 105 16.98 -13.33 13.19
C ASP A 105 16.39 -14.40 12.23
N PHE A 106 16.07 -14.00 11.00
CA PHE A 106 15.35 -14.86 10.06
C PHE A 106 16.26 -15.97 9.52
N SER A 107 15.85 -17.23 9.65
CA SER A 107 16.59 -18.39 9.17
C SER A 107 15.91 -19.07 7.99
N SER A 108 16.69 -19.55 7.02
CA SER A 108 16.20 -20.38 5.91
C SER A 108 17.19 -21.45 5.49
N ARG A 109 16.70 -22.60 5.01
CA ARG A 109 17.49 -23.69 4.43
C ARG A 109 16.72 -24.34 3.27
N THR A 110 17.32 -24.38 2.09
CA THR A 110 16.77 -25.14 0.94
C THR A 110 17.40 -26.53 0.89
N TYR A 111 16.57 -27.56 0.78
CA TYR A 111 17.01 -28.93 0.54
C TYR A 111 16.91 -29.28 -0.95
N THR A 112 17.96 -29.90 -1.47
CA THR A 112 18.06 -30.32 -2.88
C THR A 112 18.21 -31.84 -2.99
N ASP A 113 17.86 -32.39 -4.15
CA ASP A 113 18.20 -33.77 -4.50
C ASP A 113 19.65 -33.92 -5.00
N GLY A 114 20.04 -35.15 -5.36
CA GLY A 114 21.37 -35.48 -5.89
C GLY A 114 21.71 -34.87 -7.26
N LEU A 115 20.77 -34.16 -7.90
CA LEU A 115 21.01 -33.37 -9.11
C LEU A 115 20.97 -31.85 -8.82
N GLY A 116 20.96 -31.46 -7.54
CA GLY A 116 20.92 -30.06 -7.12
C GLY A 116 19.55 -29.39 -7.27
N ARG A 117 18.48 -30.15 -7.56
CA ARG A 117 17.12 -29.59 -7.77
C ARG A 117 16.42 -29.41 -6.43
N ASN A 118 15.76 -28.27 -6.22
CA ASN A 118 15.07 -27.95 -4.97
C ASN A 118 13.92 -28.93 -4.68
N ILE A 119 13.91 -29.56 -3.51
CA ILE A 119 12.80 -30.42 -3.05
C ILE A 119 11.82 -29.59 -2.22
N TYR A 120 12.34 -28.87 -1.20
CA TYR A 120 11.61 -27.92 -0.38
C TYR A 120 12.58 -26.96 0.36
N THR A 121 12.07 -25.82 0.81
CA THR A 121 12.79 -24.85 1.66
C THR A 121 12.09 -24.71 3.00
N VAL A 122 12.83 -24.81 4.09
CA VAL A 122 12.36 -24.48 5.44
C VAL A 122 12.76 -23.04 5.75
N LYS A 123 11.86 -22.26 6.35
CA LYS A 123 12.12 -20.89 6.81
C LYS A 123 11.49 -20.63 8.19
N SER A 124 12.00 -19.64 8.93
CA SER A 124 11.38 -19.18 10.18
C SER A 124 9.92 -18.75 9.94
N ALA A 125 9.05 -19.01 10.91
CA ALA A 125 7.61 -18.77 10.83
C ALA A 125 7.08 -18.03 12.06
N SER A 126 5.91 -17.39 11.93
CA SER A 126 5.45 -16.30 12.82
C SER A 126 5.03 -16.72 14.22
N ASN A 127 5.11 -18.01 14.53
CA ASN A 127 4.84 -18.58 15.85
C ASN A 127 6.14 -18.96 16.58
N GLY A 128 7.29 -18.43 16.15
CA GLY A 128 8.63 -18.82 16.62
C GLY A 128 9.10 -20.19 16.11
N GLY A 129 8.27 -20.90 15.34
CA GLY A 129 8.59 -22.17 14.71
C GLY A 129 9.14 -22.02 13.29
N TYR A 130 8.91 -23.05 12.48
CA TYR A 130 9.29 -23.07 11.07
C TYR A 130 8.11 -23.41 10.16
N VAL A 131 8.23 -23.02 8.90
CA VAL A 131 7.31 -23.37 7.82
C VAL A 131 8.12 -23.89 6.65
N LEU A 132 7.65 -24.97 6.02
CA LEU A 132 8.22 -25.50 4.78
C LEU A 132 7.41 -25.02 3.58
N THR A 133 8.10 -24.73 2.48
CA THR A 133 7.46 -24.67 1.16
C THR A 133 7.01 -26.06 0.78
N GLY A 134 5.86 -26.18 0.10
CA GLY A 134 5.38 -27.50 -0.32
C GLY A 134 6.39 -28.25 -1.21
N ARG A 135 6.43 -29.57 -1.03
CA ARG A 135 7.34 -30.47 -1.75
C ARG A 135 7.16 -30.37 -3.27
N LEU A 136 8.27 -30.26 -3.99
CA LEU A 136 8.35 -30.45 -5.43
C LEU A 136 8.64 -31.92 -5.74
N VAL A 137 7.86 -32.51 -6.64
CA VAL A 137 8.05 -33.89 -7.14
C VAL A 137 8.46 -33.82 -8.60
N TYR A 138 9.60 -34.44 -8.91
CA TYR A 138 10.14 -34.51 -10.26
C TYR A 138 9.87 -35.87 -10.92
N ASP A 139 9.63 -35.88 -12.24
CA ASP A 139 9.68 -37.10 -13.04
C ASP A 139 11.13 -37.56 -13.30
N GLY A 140 11.28 -38.73 -13.94
CA GLY A 140 12.59 -39.28 -14.33
C GLY A 140 13.37 -38.44 -15.35
N THR A 141 12.75 -37.43 -15.97
CA THR A 141 13.40 -36.44 -16.85
C THR A 141 13.68 -35.10 -16.16
N GLY A 142 13.25 -34.93 -14.91
CA GLY A 142 13.45 -33.72 -14.12
C GLY A 142 12.39 -32.62 -14.29
N LYS A 143 11.20 -32.95 -14.80
CA LYS A 143 10.06 -32.02 -14.87
C LYS A 143 9.23 -32.09 -13.60
N VAL A 144 8.70 -30.96 -13.12
CA VAL A 144 7.90 -30.90 -11.88
C VAL A 144 6.48 -31.42 -12.16
N VAL A 145 6.16 -32.64 -11.72
CA VAL A 145 4.83 -33.24 -11.92
C VAL A 145 3.82 -32.87 -10.82
N ARG A 146 4.30 -32.56 -9.59
CA ARG A 146 3.46 -32.08 -8.47
C ARG A 146 4.20 -30.99 -7.68
N LYS A 147 3.50 -29.89 -7.36
CA LYS A 147 3.89 -28.84 -6.40
C LYS A 147 2.91 -28.89 -5.23
N GLY A 148 3.38 -29.33 -4.06
CA GLY A 148 2.60 -29.24 -2.82
C GLY A 148 2.43 -27.80 -2.33
N GLN A 149 1.56 -27.61 -1.35
CA GLN A 149 1.40 -26.35 -0.62
C GLN A 149 2.30 -26.24 0.61
N ASN A 150 2.52 -25.01 1.08
CA ASN A 150 3.24 -24.75 2.32
C ASN A 150 2.59 -25.49 3.49
N ASN A 151 3.40 -25.81 4.50
CA ASN A 151 2.93 -26.42 5.73
C ASN A 151 3.82 -26.01 6.92
N TRP A 152 3.28 -26.07 8.13
CA TRP A 152 4.09 -25.91 9.34
C TRP A 152 5.11 -27.05 9.44
N ALA A 153 6.35 -26.72 9.77
CA ALA A 153 7.47 -27.64 9.85
C ALA A 153 7.87 -27.89 11.30
N THR A 154 8.34 -29.10 11.61
CA THR A 154 8.82 -29.43 12.95
C THR A 154 10.14 -28.70 13.27
N SER A 155 10.39 -28.42 14.55
CA SER A 155 11.56 -27.64 15.00
C SER A 155 12.92 -28.19 14.55
N GLY A 156 13.02 -29.49 14.25
CA GLY A 156 14.24 -30.11 13.73
C GLY A 156 14.49 -29.94 12.22
N GLU A 157 13.49 -29.57 11.41
CA GLU A 157 13.61 -29.58 9.94
C GLU A 157 14.54 -28.49 9.36
N MET A 158 14.82 -27.44 10.13
CA MET A 158 15.87 -26.46 9.80
C MET A 158 17.29 -27.08 9.88
N GLY A 159 17.47 -28.17 10.64
CA GLY A 159 18.75 -28.86 10.84
C GLY A 159 18.87 -30.23 10.16
N ARG A 160 17.76 -30.87 9.76
CA ARG A 160 17.76 -32.19 9.10
C ARG A 160 16.77 -32.27 7.94
N PHE A 161 17.16 -32.97 6.88
CA PHE A 161 16.22 -33.41 5.84
C PHE A 161 15.15 -34.35 6.44
N VAL A 162 13.90 -34.16 6.01
CA VAL A 162 12.76 -35.03 6.33
C VAL A 162 12.06 -35.35 5.02
N LEU A 163 11.92 -36.64 4.72
CA LEU A 163 11.21 -37.10 3.53
C LEU A 163 9.70 -37.02 3.76
N HIS A 164 9.09 -35.91 3.37
CA HIS A 164 7.65 -35.80 3.23
C HIS A 164 7.19 -36.74 2.10
N LEU A 165 6.38 -37.75 2.43
CA LEU A 165 5.96 -38.79 1.48
C LEU A 165 4.79 -38.33 0.60
N GLU A 166 3.92 -37.47 1.13
CA GLU A 166 2.73 -36.94 0.47
C GLU A 166 2.79 -35.40 0.39
N GLU A 167 2.14 -34.84 -0.63
CA GLU A 167 1.96 -33.40 -0.78
C GLU A 167 0.60 -32.97 -0.22
N ARG A 168 0.59 -31.95 0.64
CA ARG A 168 -0.63 -31.22 0.98
C ARG A 168 -1.13 -30.47 -0.27
N ASN A 169 -2.38 -30.72 -0.67
CA ASN A 169 -3.12 -30.00 -1.71
C ASN A 169 -2.28 -29.72 -2.99
N PRO A 170 -1.78 -30.74 -3.70
CA PRO A 170 -0.82 -30.52 -4.79
C PRO A 170 -1.47 -29.95 -6.04
N THR A 171 -0.89 -28.87 -6.58
CA THR A 171 -1.04 -28.56 -8.01
C THR A 171 -0.31 -29.64 -8.80
N SER A 172 -0.99 -30.27 -9.76
CA SER A 172 -0.43 -31.36 -10.57
C SER A 172 -0.29 -30.94 -12.03
N PHE A 173 0.79 -31.37 -12.69
CA PHE A 173 1.14 -31.02 -14.06
C PHE A 173 1.30 -32.27 -14.94
N GLU A 174 0.66 -32.28 -16.10
CA GLU A 174 0.94 -33.26 -17.15
C GLU A 174 1.68 -32.62 -18.31
N TYR A 175 2.65 -33.34 -18.88
CA TYR A 175 3.51 -32.87 -19.97
C TYR A 175 3.22 -33.59 -21.29
N ASP A 176 3.52 -32.92 -22.40
CA ASP A 176 3.61 -33.54 -23.73
C ASP A 176 4.98 -34.25 -23.93
N PRO A 177 5.16 -35.04 -25.02
CA PRO A 177 6.40 -35.78 -25.24
C PRO A 177 7.66 -34.91 -25.36
N ILE A 178 7.54 -33.64 -25.73
CA ILE A 178 8.67 -32.70 -25.84
C ILE A 178 8.85 -31.82 -24.58
N GLY A 179 8.06 -32.07 -23.53
CA GLY A 179 8.25 -31.46 -22.21
C GLY A 179 7.52 -30.14 -21.97
N ARG A 180 6.55 -29.78 -22.81
CA ARG A 180 5.67 -28.63 -22.56
C ARG A 180 4.50 -29.06 -21.67
N ILE A 181 3.97 -28.16 -20.83
CA ILE A 181 2.79 -28.46 -20.00
C ILE A 181 1.56 -28.55 -20.92
N LYS A 182 0.89 -29.70 -20.94
CA LYS A 182 -0.40 -29.88 -21.64
C LYS A 182 -1.61 -29.71 -20.74
N LYS A 183 -1.42 -29.81 -19.41
CA LYS A 183 -2.50 -29.73 -18.43
C LYS A 183 -1.99 -29.40 -17.04
N THR A 184 -2.71 -28.54 -16.33
CA THR A 184 -2.51 -28.23 -14.91
C THR A 184 -3.81 -28.50 -14.15
N ILE A 185 -3.72 -29.09 -12.96
CA ILE A 185 -4.86 -29.35 -12.07
C ILE A 185 -4.60 -28.58 -10.77
N GLU A 186 -5.45 -27.60 -10.46
CA GLU A 186 -5.42 -26.85 -9.20
C GLU A 186 -6.07 -27.65 -8.05
N PRO A 187 -5.78 -27.34 -6.77
CA PRO A 187 -6.49 -27.94 -5.64
C PRO A 187 -7.97 -27.55 -5.62
N THR A 188 -8.86 -28.50 -5.30
CA THR A 188 -10.30 -28.22 -5.11
C THR A 188 -10.53 -27.31 -3.91
N ALA A 189 -11.12 -26.14 -4.12
CA ALA A 189 -11.36 -25.16 -3.06
C ALA A 189 -12.71 -25.36 -2.34
N VAL A 190 -12.92 -24.58 -1.27
CA VAL A 190 -14.21 -24.55 -0.56
C VAL A 190 -15.31 -24.07 -1.53
N GLY A 191 -16.42 -24.81 -1.59
CA GLY A 191 -17.52 -24.58 -2.52
C GLY A 191 -17.36 -25.25 -3.90
N GLU A 192 -16.19 -25.80 -4.23
CA GLU A 192 -15.96 -26.47 -5.52
C GLU A 192 -16.22 -27.98 -5.41
N THR A 193 -16.97 -28.55 -6.35
CA THR A 193 -17.28 -29.99 -6.42
C THR A 193 -16.23 -30.81 -7.17
N SER A 194 -15.27 -30.15 -7.83
CA SER A 194 -14.20 -30.75 -8.61
C SER A 194 -13.06 -29.72 -8.82
N PRO A 195 -11.79 -30.16 -8.98
CA PRO A 195 -10.66 -29.27 -9.13
C PRO A 195 -10.68 -28.51 -10.46
N THR A 196 -10.32 -27.22 -10.45
CA THR A 196 -10.11 -26.44 -11.68
C THR A 196 -8.97 -27.05 -12.49
N THR A 197 -9.25 -27.42 -13.74
CA THR A 197 -8.29 -27.96 -14.69
C THR A 197 -8.05 -26.97 -15.81
N ILE A 198 -6.80 -26.65 -16.09
CA ILE A 198 -6.36 -25.87 -17.25
C ILE A 198 -5.76 -26.84 -18.26
N THR A 199 -6.18 -26.80 -19.51
CA THR A 199 -5.67 -27.68 -20.59
C THR A 199 -5.07 -26.81 -21.69
N THR A 200 -3.81 -27.06 -22.04
CA THR A 200 -3.06 -26.28 -23.05
C THR A 200 -2.96 -27.08 -24.34
N THR A 201 -3.75 -26.69 -25.34
CA THR A 201 -3.79 -27.30 -26.67
C THR A 201 -2.82 -26.55 -27.61
N TYR A 202 -1.78 -27.26 -28.07
CA TYR A 202 -0.79 -26.73 -29.01
C TYR A 202 -1.25 -26.93 -30.46
N ASN A 203 -2.16 -26.07 -30.93
CA ASN A 203 -2.80 -26.18 -32.25
C ASN A 203 -1.78 -26.14 -33.42
N SER A 204 -0.65 -25.46 -33.23
CA SER A 204 0.49 -25.50 -34.16
C SER A 204 1.82 -25.20 -33.45
N ALA A 205 2.91 -25.04 -34.21
CA ALA A 205 4.17 -24.52 -33.67
C ALA A 205 4.07 -23.07 -33.16
N PHE A 206 3.06 -22.32 -33.61
CA PHE A 206 2.91 -20.88 -33.34
C PHE A 206 1.56 -20.52 -32.68
N GLU A 207 0.72 -21.52 -32.37
CA GLU A 207 -0.61 -21.30 -31.80
C GLU A 207 -0.86 -22.19 -30.58
N THR A 208 -1.41 -21.58 -29.53
CA THR A 208 -1.83 -22.23 -28.28
C THR A 208 -3.21 -21.76 -27.85
N THR A 209 -4.10 -22.68 -27.50
CA THR A 209 -5.31 -22.40 -26.71
C THR A 209 -5.13 -22.96 -25.30
N GLU A 210 -5.47 -22.19 -24.27
CA GLU A 210 -5.59 -22.64 -22.89
C GLU A 210 -7.06 -22.62 -22.48
N ASP A 211 -7.62 -23.80 -22.21
CA ASP A 211 -9.03 -24.01 -21.86
C ASP A 211 -9.16 -24.34 -20.37
N HIS A 212 -9.91 -23.54 -19.62
CA HIS A 212 -10.15 -23.76 -18.20
C HIS A 212 -11.51 -24.45 -17.98
N SER A 213 -11.54 -25.48 -17.13
CA SER A 213 -12.78 -26.16 -16.72
C SER A 213 -13.76 -25.28 -15.95
N SER A 214 -13.38 -24.03 -15.65
CA SER A 214 -14.22 -22.99 -15.05
C SER A 214 -15.00 -22.15 -16.06
N GLY A 215 -14.77 -22.34 -17.37
CA GLY A 215 -15.53 -21.70 -18.45
C GLY A 215 -14.84 -20.55 -19.18
N THR A 216 -13.58 -20.26 -18.87
CA THR A 216 -12.71 -19.31 -19.59
C THR A 216 -11.76 -20.03 -20.55
N SER A 217 -11.48 -19.43 -21.70
CA SER A 217 -10.40 -19.87 -22.60
C SER A 217 -9.59 -18.69 -23.13
N LYS A 218 -8.27 -18.86 -23.27
CA LYS A 218 -7.34 -17.88 -23.87
C LYS A 218 -6.59 -18.49 -25.04
N ARG A 219 -6.64 -17.86 -26.22
CA ARG A 219 -5.89 -18.25 -27.41
C ARG A 219 -4.82 -17.22 -27.73
N ILE A 220 -3.60 -17.70 -28.02
CA ILE A 220 -2.45 -16.88 -28.38
C ILE A 220 -1.86 -17.42 -29.68
N VAL A 221 -1.66 -16.52 -30.65
CA VAL A 221 -0.94 -16.81 -31.90
C VAL A 221 0.30 -15.94 -32.01
N LYS A 222 1.38 -16.54 -32.51
CA LYS A 222 2.71 -15.96 -32.64
C LYS A 222 3.21 -16.00 -34.09
N ASP A 223 4.28 -15.27 -34.36
CA ASP A 223 5.07 -15.39 -35.59
C ASP A 223 6.22 -16.42 -35.43
N ALA A 224 7.00 -16.60 -36.49
CA ALA A 224 8.15 -17.52 -36.50
C ALA A 224 9.34 -17.06 -35.61
N ARG A 225 9.31 -15.83 -35.08
CA ARG A 225 10.27 -15.30 -34.09
C ARG A 225 9.75 -15.43 -32.65
N GLY A 226 8.49 -15.88 -32.47
CA GLY A 226 7.82 -16.00 -31.18
C GLY A 226 7.07 -14.75 -30.71
N GLN A 227 6.99 -13.69 -31.52
CA GLN A 227 6.28 -12.45 -31.20
C GLN A 227 4.76 -12.66 -31.31
N ILE A 228 3.97 -12.11 -30.39
CA ILE A 228 2.51 -12.38 -30.31
C ILE A 228 1.77 -11.55 -31.37
N LEU A 229 1.16 -12.21 -32.35
CA LEU A 229 0.38 -11.56 -33.41
C LEU A 229 -1.06 -11.28 -32.99
N TYR A 230 -1.67 -12.15 -32.17
CA TYR A 230 -2.94 -11.84 -31.50
C TYR A 230 -3.15 -12.65 -30.22
N VAL A 231 -3.98 -12.07 -29.33
CA VAL A 231 -4.54 -12.69 -28.14
C VAL A 231 -6.05 -12.59 -28.22
N GLU A 232 -6.73 -13.67 -27.84
CA GLU A 232 -8.18 -13.80 -27.92
C GLU A 232 -8.69 -14.49 -26.65
N ASP A 233 -9.47 -13.79 -25.85
CA ASP A 233 -10.10 -14.29 -24.63
C ASP A 233 -11.56 -14.63 -24.91
N PHE A 234 -12.05 -15.73 -24.34
CA PHE A 234 -13.40 -16.24 -24.52
C PHE A 234 -14.00 -16.73 -23.19
N GLY A 235 -15.32 -16.59 -23.08
CA GLY A 235 -16.17 -17.16 -22.05
C GLY A 235 -17.19 -18.16 -22.62
N ASN A 236 -17.60 -19.11 -21.79
CA ASN A 236 -18.61 -20.13 -22.11
C ASN A 236 -20.04 -19.58 -22.31
N ASP A 237 -20.27 -18.31 -21.98
CA ASP A 237 -21.48 -17.52 -22.25
C ASP A 237 -21.48 -16.88 -23.66
N GLY A 238 -20.37 -16.95 -24.39
CA GLY A 238 -20.17 -16.28 -25.68
C GLY A 238 -19.53 -14.89 -25.57
N SER A 239 -19.19 -14.42 -24.37
CA SER A 239 -18.36 -13.22 -24.19
C SER A 239 -16.98 -13.47 -24.78
N ALA A 240 -16.46 -12.53 -25.58
CA ALA A 240 -15.15 -12.69 -26.19
C ALA A 240 -14.50 -11.34 -26.50
N ALA A 241 -13.18 -11.27 -26.43
CA ALA A 241 -12.39 -10.08 -26.72
C ALA A 241 -11.09 -10.43 -27.45
N LYS A 242 -10.69 -9.62 -28.43
CA LYS A 242 -9.53 -9.90 -29.29
C LYS A 242 -8.69 -8.66 -29.53
N ILE A 243 -7.39 -8.78 -29.32
CA ILE A 243 -6.39 -7.76 -29.66
C ILE A 243 -5.30 -8.38 -30.55
N GLY A 244 -4.79 -7.59 -31.48
CA GLY A 244 -3.71 -7.99 -32.39
C GLY A 244 -2.59 -6.96 -32.46
N PHE A 245 -1.41 -7.43 -32.85
CA PHE A 245 -0.19 -6.64 -32.91
C PHE A 245 0.53 -6.81 -34.25
N CYS A 246 1.32 -5.80 -34.62
CA CYS A 246 2.27 -5.86 -35.73
C CYS A 246 3.65 -5.43 -35.27
N TYR A 247 4.68 -6.02 -35.86
CA TYR A 247 6.08 -5.72 -35.57
C TYR A 247 6.83 -5.32 -36.85
N ASP A 248 7.88 -4.51 -36.73
CA ASP A 248 8.81 -4.26 -37.82
C ASP A 248 9.79 -5.44 -38.04
N ILE A 249 10.79 -5.22 -38.91
CA ILE A 249 11.84 -6.21 -39.22
C ILE A 249 12.88 -6.36 -38.09
N SER A 250 12.97 -5.38 -37.19
CA SER A 250 13.84 -5.40 -36.00
C SER A 250 13.14 -6.02 -34.78
N GLY A 251 11.82 -6.20 -34.86
CA GLY A 251 10.98 -6.74 -33.80
C GLY A 251 10.26 -5.68 -32.95
N ASN A 252 10.37 -4.39 -33.25
CA ASN A 252 9.67 -3.35 -32.50
C ASN A 252 8.16 -3.37 -32.79
N ARG A 253 7.32 -3.19 -31.77
CA ARG A 253 5.84 -3.23 -31.89
C ARG A 253 5.33 -1.96 -32.56
N ILE A 254 4.97 -2.00 -33.84
CA ILE A 254 4.57 -0.82 -34.64
C ILE A 254 3.08 -0.52 -34.62
N LYS A 255 2.23 -1.49 -34.27
CA LYS A 255 0.76 -1.30 -34.19
C LYS A 255 0.12 -2.27 -33.20
N LYS A 256 -0.90 -1.80 -32.49
CA LYS A 256 -1.94 -2.58 -31.79
C LYS A 256 -3.29 -2.27 -32.42
N SER A 257 -4.21 -3.22 -32.42
CA SER A 257 -5.61 -3.02 -32.81
C SER A 257 -6.48 -3.95 -31.97
N ASP A 258 -7.68 -3.50 -31.64
CA ASP A 258 -8.76 -4.45 -31.36
C ASP A 258 -9.14 -5.15 -32.67
N LEU A 259 -9.50 -6.42 -32.57
CA LEU A 259 -9.96 -7.27 -33.68
C LEU A 259 -11.31 -7.90 -33.30
N ASN A 260 -12.15 -7.07 -32.67
CA ASN A 260 -13.42 -7.43 -32.04
C ASN A 260 -14.58 -7.56 -33.04
N ASP A 261 -14.38 -7.04 -34.25
CA ASP A 261 -15.24 -7.12 -35.43
C ASP A 261 -14.81 -8.30 -36.34
N THR A 262 -15.14 -8.25 -37.64
CA THR A 262 -14.67 -9.21 -38.64
C THR A 262 -13.40 -8.77 -39.38
N SER A 263 -12.73 -7.69 -38.96
CA SER A 263 -11.50 -7.22 -39.57
C SER A 263 -10.32 -8.17 -39.30
N THR A 264 -9.50 -8.43 -40.33
CA THR A 264 -8.18 -9.02 -40.14
C THR A 264 -7.16 -7.96 -39.75
N MET A 265 -6.08 -8.37 -39.08
CA MET A 265 -5.00 -7.45 -38.72
C MET A 265 -4.26 -6.98 -39.98
N SER A 266 -4.12 -5.66 -40.12
CA SER A 266 -3.40 -5.03 -41.23
C SER A 266 -2.20 -4.25 -40.70
N CYS A 267 -1.01 -4.71 -41.10
CA CYS A 267 0.29 -4.19 -40.69
C CYS A 267 0.88 -3.24 -41.75
N PRO A 268 1.29 -2.01 -41.37
CA PRO A 268 1.99 -1.12 -42.29
C PRO A 268 3.33 -1.71 -42.73
N THR A 269 3.63 -1.64 -44.03
CA THR A 269 4.93 -2.07 -44.59
C THR A 269 6.05 -1.06 -44.33
N THR A 270 5.71 0.23 -44.20
CA THR A 270 6.61 1.31 -43.79
C THR A 270 5.85 2.37 -42.99
N LEU A 271 6.35 2.75 -41.82
CA LEU A 271 5.89 3.92 -41.06
C LEU A 271 6.95 5.01 -41.14
N VAL A 272 6.70 6.04 -41.95
CA VAL A 272 7.56 7.24 -42.04
C VAL A 272 7.32 8.20 -40.85
N GLY A 273 6.19 8.02 -40.17
CA GLY A 273 5.78 8.61 -38.90
C GLY A 273 4.54 7.87 -38.37
N VAL A 274 3.95 8.34 -37.28
CA VAL A 274 2.64 7.86 -36.80
C VAL A 274 1.47 8.56 -37.50
N PRO A 275 0.31 7.90 -37.64
CA PRO A 275 -0.91 8.53 -38.16
C PRO A 275 -1.52 9.51 -37.13
N THR A 276 -2.64 10.14 -37.51
CA THR A 276 -3.53 10.82 -36.56
C THR A 276 -4.21 9.82 -35.61
N LYS A 277 -4.67 10.32 -34.45
CA LYS A 277 -5.52 9.59 -33.47
C LYS A 277 -6.59 8.76 -34.18
N ASP A 278 -6.68 7.47 -33.87
CA ASP A 278 -7.71 6.57 -34.43
C ASP A 278 -9.09 7.02 -33.94
N THR A 279 -10.09 6.94 -34.82
CA THR A 279 -11.51 7.17 -34.48
C THR A 279 -12.41 6.08 -35.07
N SER A 280 -11.84 4.93 -35.48
CA SER A 280 -12.58 3.82 -36.09
C SER A 280 -13.25 2.88 -35.08
N GLY A 281 -13.17 3.17 -33.78
CA GLY A 281 -13.71 2.33 -32.70
C GLY A 281 -12.96 1.00 -32.51
N ARG A 282 -11.82 0.81 -33.18
CA ARG A 282 -10.95 -0.38 -33.08
C ARG A 282 -9.70 -0.13 -32.24
N ASN A 283 -9.67 0.98 -31.51
CA ASN A 283 -8.69 1.32 -30.49
C ASN A 283 -7.25 1.07 -30.96
N GLN A 284 -6.90 1.63 -32.12
CA GLN A 284 -5.65 1.36 -32.82
C GLN A 284 -4.51 2.28 -32.36
N THR A 285 -3.61 1.75 -31.52
CA THR A 285 -2.37 2.43 -31.14
C THR A 285 -1.27 2.14 -32.18
N TYR A 286 -0.49 3.16 -32.55
CA TYR A 286 0.61 3.08 -33.51
C TYR A 286 1.90 3.63 -32.91
N TRP A 287 3.04 3.02 -33.23
CA TRP A 287 4.36 3.47 -32.78
C TRP A 287 5.33 3.59 -33.97
N SER A 288 6.23 4.56 -33.90
CA SER A 288 7.31 4.76 -34.86
C SER A 288 8.65 4.87 -34.14
N TYR A 289 9.70 4.26 -34.69
CA TYR A 289 11.00 4.12 -34.02
C TYR A 289 12.13 4.75 -34.83
N ASP A 290 13.23 5.11 -34.15
CA ASP A 290 14.50 5.44 -34.81
C ASP A 290 15.29 4.16 -35.19
N ALA A 291 16.42 4.33 -35.88
CA ALA A 291 17.27 3.22 -36.31
C ALA A 291 17.97 2.46 -35.16
N PHE A 292 17.82 2.91 -33.91
CA PHE A 292 18.32 2.26 -32.70
C PHE A 292 17.20 1.64 -31.85
N GLY A 293 15.94 1.69 -32.31
CA GLY A 293 14.78 1.15 -31.60
C GLY A 293 14.19 2.08 -30.54
N LYS A 294 14.57 3.37 -30.50
CA LYS A 294 13.94 4.34 -29.59
C LYS A 294 12.60 4.83 -30.16
N LEU A 295 11.60 5.03 -29.31
CA LEU A 295 10.27 5.50 -29.72
C LEU A 295 10.34 6.96 -30.18
N ARG A 296 10.17 7.24 -31.48
CA ARG A 296 10.19 8.60 -32.05
C ARG A 296 8.84 9.30 -31.96
N GLY A 297 7.76 8.53 -31.97
CA GLY A 297 6.40 9.04 -31.83
C GLY A 297 5.36 7.93 -31.75
N GLU A 298 4.26 8.23 -31.08
CA GLU A 298 3.14 7.34 -30.74
C GLU A 298 1.82 8.01 -31.12
N SER A 299 0.84 7.25 -31.58
CA SER A 299 -0.54 7.70 -31.77
C SER A 299 -1.47 6.71 -31.11
N ASP A 300 -2.09 7.11 -30.01
CA ASP A 300 -2.97 6.30 -29.17
C ASP A 300 -4.44 6.76 -29.31
N PRO A 301 -5.42 5.83 -29.34
CA PRO A 301 -6.84 6.15 -29.50
C PRO A 301 -7.43 7.02 -28.38
N ASP A 302 -6.80 7.06 -27.20
CA ASP A 302 -7.30 7.79 -26.04
C ASP A 302 -6.37 8.95 -25.65
N LEU A 303 -5.04 8.71 -25.57
CA LEU A 303 -4.03 9.73 -25.27
C LEU A 303 -3.66 10.64 -26.46
N GLY A 304 -4.08 10.30 -27.68
CA GLY A 304 -3.75 11.07 -28.88
C GLY A 304 -2.31 10.87 -29.38
N VAL A 305 -1.77 11.87 -30.08
CA VAL A 305 -0.46 11.77 -30.77
C VAL A 305 0.63 12.45 -29.95
N SER A 306 1.72 11.72 -29.66
CA SER A 306 2.90 12.21 -28.94
C SER A 306 4.18 11.98 -29.73
N PHE A 307 5.17 12.87 -29.53
CA PHE A 307 6.49 12.83 -30.19
C PHE A 307 7.61 12.91 -29.16
N TYR A 308 8.77 12.33 -29.50
CA TYR A 308 9.92 12.21 -28.60
C TYR A 308 11.23 12.49 -29.34
N THR A 309 12.17 13.16 -28.67
CA THR A 309 13.53 13.42 -29.18
C THR A 309 14.58 12.96 -28.18
N TYR A 310 15.72 12.50 -28.68
CA TYR A 310 16.79 11.97 -27.84
C TYR A 310 18.14 12.64 -28.12
N ASN A 311 19.03 12.62 -27.12
CA ASN A 311 20.45 12.93 -27.33
C ASN A 311 21.19 11.75 -28.00
N ALA A 312 22.48 11.97 -28.29
CA ALA A 312 23.37 10.99 -28.92
C ALA A 312 23.76 9.80 -28.03
N PHE A 313 23.57 9.89 -26.70
CA PHE A 313 23.94 8.82 -25.75
C PHE A 313 22.81 7.79 -25.57
N GLY A 314 21.58 8.28 -25.42
CA GLY A 314 20.45 7.47 -24.97
C GLY A 314 19.21 8.30 -24.70
N ASP A 315 19.38 9.44 -24.04
CA ASP A 315 18.39 10.00 -23.12
C ASP A 315 17.38 10.93 -23.79
N LEU A 316 16.16 10.98 -23.25
CA LEU A 316 15.00 11.69 -23.78
C LEU A 316 15.14 13.20 -23.55
N THR A 317 15.52 13.98 -24.56
CA THR A 317 15.69 15.44 -24.41
C THR A 317 14.39 16.22 -24.45
N SER A 318 13.38 15.72 -25.14
CA SER A 318 12.05 16.35 -25.18
C SER A 318 10.96 15.33 -25.50
N SER A 319 9.77 15.57 -24.95
CA SER A 319 8.51 14.98 -25.41
C SER A 319 7.47 16.07 -25.65
N THR A 320 6.62 15.88 -26.66
CA THR A 320 5.46 16.73 -26.95
C THR A 320 4.21 15.87 -27.01
N ASN A 321 3.15 16.21 -26.28
CA ASN A 321 1.91 15.45 -26.21
C ASN A 321 0.81 15.98 -27.17
N ALA A 322 -0.37 15.35 -27.15
CA ALA A 322 -1.46 15.68 -28.06
C ALA A 322 -2.08 17.08 -27.83
N LYS A 323 -1.87 17.68 -26.64
CA LYS A 323 -2.23 19.08 -26.34
C LYS A 323 -1.24 20.09 -26.93
N GLY A 324 -0.16 19.62 -27.58
CA GLY A 324 0.97 20.46 -28.01
C GLY A 324 1.90 20.89 -26.87
N VAL A 325 1.60 20.46 -25.63
CA VAL A 325 2.43 20.71 -24.46
C VAL A 325 3.74 19.95 -24.62
N THR A 326 4.85 20.67 -24.43
CA THR A 326 6.21 20.12 -24.58
C THR A 326 6.92 20.12 -23.23
N THR A 327 7.44 18.96 -22.84
CA THR A 327 8.38 18.79 -21.73
C THR A 327 9.79 18.70 -22.31
N THR A 328 10.77 19.35 -21.67
CA THR A 328 12.20 19.14 -21.99
C THR A 328 12.98 18.67 -20.77
N LEU A 329 13.96 17.78 -20.98
CA LEU A 329 14.81 17.22 -19.93
C LEU A 329 16.28 17.55 -20.21
N SER A 330 16.94 18.12 -19.21
CA SER A 330 18.40 18.32 -19.20
C SER A 330 19.07 17.28 -18.31
N TYR A 331 20.30 16.90 -18.67
CA TYR A 331 21.05 15.82 -18.02
C TYR A 331 22.45 16.26 -17.62
N ASP A 332 23.01 15.61 -16.58
CA ASP A 332 24.43 15.72 -16.25
C ASP A 332 25.32 14.79 -17.11
N GLY A 333 26.63 14.88 -16.92
CA GLY A 333 27.62 14.08 -17.65
C GLY A 333 27.59 12.56 -17.38
N VAL A 334 26.69 12.07 -16.52
CA VAL A 334 26.49 10.64 -16.24
C VAL A 334 25.04 10.18 -16.48
N GLY A 335 24.21 11.00 -17.14
CA GLY A 335 22.86 10.63 -17.60
C GLY A 335 21.75 10.78 -16.55
N ARG A 336 21.95 11.57 -15.48
CA ARG A 336 20.89 11.88 -14.50
C ARG A 336 20.19 13.19 -14.88
N ILE A 337 18.85 13.25 -14.79
CA ILE A 337 18.08 14.47 -15.11
C ILE A 337 18.44 15.56 -14.10
N THR A 338 18.96 16.70 -14.54
CA THR A 338 19.20 17.89 -13.69
C THR A 338 18.01 18.84 -13.67
N THR A 339 17.21 18.86 -14.75
CA THR A 339 16.05 19.75 -14.87
C THR A 339 15.00 19.14 -15.79
N LYS A 340 13.74 19.20 -15.37
CA LYS A 340 12.54 18.98 -16.20
C LYS A 340 11.82 20.32 -16.36
N SER A 341 11.71 20.82 -17.58
CA SER A 341 10.97 22.05 -17.89
C SER A 341 9.59 21.70 -18.43
N ILE A 342 8.56 22.34 -17.88
CA ILE A 342 7.14 22.21 -18.24
C ILE A 342 6.51 23.63 -18.29
N PRO A 343 5.34 23.83 -18.93
CA PRO A 343 4.67 25.13 -19.01
C PRO A 343 4.48 25.88 -17.68
N GLU A 344 4.31 25.16 -16.57
CA GLU A 344 4.10 25.70 -15.22
C GLU A 344 5.42 26.12 -14.55
N GLY A 345 6.58 25.69 -15.06
CA GLY A 345 7.90 26.03 -14.53
C GLY A 345 8.96 24.95 -14.73
N ASN A 346 10.10 25.15 -14.08
CA ASN A 346 11.19 24.17 -14.04
C ASN A 346 11.16 23.39 -12.73
N ILE A 347 11.29 22.07 -12.82
CA ILE A 347 11.57 21.18 -11.70
C ILE A 347 13.07 20.88 -11.73
N ALA A 348 13.80 21.26 -10.69
CA ALA A 348 15.25 21.08 -10.57
C ALA A 348 15.59 19.88 -9.67
N TYR A 349 16.59 19.11 -10.07
CA TYR A 349 17.05 17.90 -9.37
C TYR A 349 18.54 18.04 -9.03
N THR A 350 18.89 17.88 -7.76
CA THR A 350 20.29 17.94 -7.28
C THR A 350 20.74 16.58 -6.78
N TYR A 351 21.96 16.16 -7.12
CA TYR A 351 22.56 14.89 -6.71
C TYR A 351 23.85 15.10 -5.92
N ASP A 352 24.33 14.02 -5.30
CA ASP A 352 25.66 13.84 -4.68
C ASP A 352 25.97 14.68 -3.43
N SER A 353 25.52 15.94 -3.36
CA SER A 353 25.72 16.84 -2.23
C SER A 353 24.72 18.00 -2.19
N PHE A 354 24.12 18.25 -1.03
CA PHE A 354 23.40 19.47 -0.71
C PHE A 354 23.61 19.80 0.78
N SER A 355 23.38 21.04 1.20
CA SER A 355 23.57 21.46 2.59
C SER A 355 22.66 20.68 3.54
N GLY A 356 23.26 19.92 4.46
CA GLY A 356 22.53 19.07 5.43
C GLY A 356 22.17 17.66 4.95
N SER A 357 22.51 17.28 3.71
CA SER A 357 22.29 15.91 3.20
C SER A 357 23.39 14.94 3.63
N GLU A 358 22.99 13.77 4.12
CA GLU A 358 23.90 12.70 4.58
C GLU A 358 23.92 11.50 3.62
N ASN A 359 25.07 10.81 3.53
CA ASN A 359 25.29 9.62 2.68
C ASN A 359 24.84 9.81 1.22
N ALA A 360 25.12 11.00 0.67
CA ALA A 360 24.50 11.55 -0.52
C ALA A 360 25.09 11.10 -1.88
N LEU A 361 26.30 10.53 -1.91
CA LEU A 361 27.01 10.22 -3.15
C LEU A 361 26.25 9.22 -4.02
N GLY A 362 26.01 9.56 -5.29
CA GLY A 362 25.21 8.78 -6.23
C GLY A 362 23.70 8.87 -6.02
N LYS A 363 23.22 9.71 -5.09
CA LYS A 363 21.80 9.81 -4.71
C LYS A 363 21.21 11.19 -5.02
N LEU A 364 19.88 11.24 -5.15
CA LEU A 364 19.10 12.47 -5.28
C LEU A 364 18.99 13.13 -3.90
N VAL A 365 19.53 14.34 -3.74
CA VAL A 365 19.53 15.06 -2.45
C VAL A 365 18.47 16.15 -2.37
N ARG A 366 18.00 16.67 -3.50
CA ARG A 366 17.00 17.75 -3.54
C ARG A 366 16.16 17.72 -4.81
N VAL A 367 14.86 17.99 -4.64
CA VAL A 367 13.94 18.40 -5.71
C VAL A 367 13.38 19.78 -5.35
N GLU A 368 13.27 20.68 -6.33
CA GLU A 368 12.66 22.00 -6.16
C GLU A 368 11.81 22.37 -7.38
N ASP A 369 10.62 22.90 -7.14
CA ASP A 369 9.70 23.42 -8.14
C ASP A 369 8.90 24.62 -7.58
N GLY A 370 7.95 25.16 -8.35
CA GLY A 370 7.16 26.33 -7.95
C GLY A 370 6.18 26.11 -6.78
N ASN A 371 5.88 24.85 -6.44
CA ASN A 371 4.95 24.47 -5.37
C ASN A 371 5.68 23.96 -4.12
N GLN A 372 6.89 23.40 -4.24
CA GLN A 372 7.60 22.79 -3.11
C GLN A 372 9.13 22.71 -3.26
N SER A 373 9.82 22.56 -2.13
CA SER A 373 11.22 22.12 -2.07
C SER A 373 11.34 20.94 -1.10
N LYS A 374 11.99 19.86 -1.55
CA LYS A 374 12.13 18.58 -0.85
C LYS A 374 13.59 18.16 -0.81
N THR A 375 14.12 17.82 0.36
CA THR A 375 15.52 17.35 0.54
C THR A 375 15.58 16.01 1.24
N PHE A 376 16.62 15.24 0.92
CA PHE A 376 16.83 13.88 1.40
C PHE A 376 18.17 13.71 2.12
N SER A 377 18.18 12.87 3.15
CA SER A 377 19.38 12.24 3.73
C SER A 377 19.20 10.72 3.79
N TYR A 378 20.30 10.01 3.58
CA TYR A 378 20.32 8.55 3.53
C TYR A 378 21.04 7.94 4.74
N ASP A 379 20.77 6.68 5.04
CA ASP A 379 21.67 5.83 5.85
C ASP A 379 22.81 5.25 4.99
N LYS A 380 23.83 4.64 5.61
CA LYS A 380 24.96 4.03 4.86
C LYS A 380 24.56 2.82 3.99
N LEU A 381 23.36 2.28 4.17
CA LEU A 381 22.78 1.28 3.25
C LEU A 381 22.02 1.92 2.08
N GLY A 382 22.01 3.26 2.00
CA GLY A 382 21.48 4.03 0.88
C GLY A 382 19.96 4.19 0.88
N ARG A 383 19.29 4.03 2.03
CA ARG A 383 17.83 4.16 2.22
C ARG A 383 17.49 5.53 2.81
N VAL A 384 16.34 6.12 2.47
CA VAL A 384 15.95 7.47 2.92
C VAL A 384 15.66 7.49 4.42
N LYS A 385 16.59 8.04 5.22
CA LYS A 385 16.41 8.14 6.68
C LYS A 385 15.77 9.46 7.13
N LYS A 386 15.74 10.46 6.25
CA LYS A 386 15.09 11.76 6.47
C LYS A 386 14.62 12.36 5.15
N GLU A 387 13.38 12.81 5.11
CA GLU A 387 12.84 13.74 4.11
C GLU A 387 12.47 15.05 4.82
N ILE A 388 12.82 16.18 4.22
CA ILE A 388 12.34 17.50 4.63
C ILE A 388 11.55 18.08 3.45
N ARG A 389 10.31 18.51 3.69
CA ARG A 389 9.46 19.16 2.67
C ARG A 389 9.01 20.54 3.13
N THR A 390 9.16 21.53 2.27
CA THR A 390 8.59 22.88 2.41
C THR A 390 7.58 23.06 1.30
N ILE A 391 6.33 23.37 1.64
CA ILE A 391 5.27 23.66 0.66
C ILE A 391 5.22 25.18 0.49
N LEU A 392 5.28 25.65 -0.75
CA LEU A 392 5.40 27.06 -1.10
C LEU A 392 4.01 27.67 -1.33
N ALA A 393 3.77 28.83 -0.73
CA ALA A 393 2.58 29.63 -1.00
C ALA A 393 2.73 30.33 -2.37
N THR A 394 2.14 29.74 -3.42
CA THR A 394 2.05 30.36 -4.75
C THR A 394 1.35 31.72 -4.65
N SER A 395 1.98 32.77 -5.19
CA SER A 395 1.60 34.16 -4.90
C SER A 395 0.24 34.59 -5.48
N ALA A 396 -0.42 35.54 -4.78
CA ALA A 396 -1.59 36.30 -5.24
C ALA A 396 -2.85 35.46 -5.60
N GLY A 397 -3.36 34.72 -4.62
CA GLY A 397 -4.67 34.06 -4.68
C GLY A 397 -5.10 33.62 -3.28
N ASN A 398 -4.73 32.40 -2.91
CA ASN A 398 -4.94 31.84 -1.58
C ASN A 398 -3.59 31.75 -0.82
N PRO A 399 -3.20 32.76 -0.04
CA PRO A 399 -1.98 32.70 0.77
C PRO A 399 -2.16 31.74 1.95
N LEU A 400 -1.22 30.83 2.13
CA LEU A 400 -1.16 29.99 3.34
C LEU A 400 -0.84 30.83 4.59
N PRO A 401 -1.39 30.49 5.77
CA PRO A 401 -0.91 31.02 7.04
C PRO A 401 0.61 30.84 7.17
N THR A 402 1.31 31.80 7.78
CA THR A 402 2.79 31.77 7.85
C THR A 402 3.28 30.58 8.67
N GLU A 403 2.46 30.15 9.62
CA GLU A 403 2.58 28.97 10.46
C GLU A 403 2.64 27.66 9.65
N THR A 404 2.03 27.61 8.46
CA THR A 404 1.90 26.36 7.67
C THR A 404 2.96 26.18 6.58
N GLN A 405 3.99 27.02 6.54
CA GLN A 405 5.04 26.95 5.51
C GLN A 405 6.07 25.81 5.74
N GLY A 406 6.01 25.14 6.90
CA GLY A 406 6.98 24.11 7.29
C GLY A 406 8.27 24.70 7.88
N PRO A 407 9.42 23.99 7.83
CA PRO A 407 9.66 22.73 7.13
C PRO A 407 9.07 21.50 7.84
N TYR A 408 8.43 20.63 7.07
CA TYR A 408 7.91 19.35 7.54
C TYR A 408 8.99 18.27 7.47
N ILE A 409 9.43 17.77 8.62
CA ILE A 409 10.52 16.78 8.72
C ILE A 409 9.93 15.40 9.03
N THR A 410 10.06 14.47 8.08
CA THR A 410 9.77 13.05 8.30
C THR A 410 11.09 12.29 8.45
N GLU A 411 11.24 11.50 9.51
CA GLU A 411 12.41 10.64 9.71
C GLU A 411 12.02 9.17 9.73
N THR A 412 12.77 8.34 8.99
CA THR A 412 12.57 6.90 8.94
C THR A 412 13.78 6.20 9.53
N ARG A 413 13.58 5.10 10.25
CA ARG A 413 14.65 4.15 10.59
C ARG A 413 14.26 2.75 10.15
N TYR A 414 15.28 1.94 9.88
CA TYR A 414 15.14 0.60 9.34
C TYR A 414 16.04 -0.38 10.11
N ASP A 415 15.69 -1.65 10.06
CA ASP A 415 16.57 -2.74 10.50
C ASP A 415 17.63 -3.10 9.42
N LEU A 416 18.38 -4.18 9.61
CA LEU A 416 19.34 -4.66 8.59
C LEU A 416 18.66 -5.28 7.35
N LEU A 417 17.39 -5.69 7.45
CA LEU A 417 16.62 -6.30 6.36
C LEU A 417 15.90 -5.27 5.47
N GLY A 418 15.99 -3.97 5.78
CA GLY A 418 15.33 -2.90 5.03
C GLY A 418 13.88 -2.63 5.43
N ARG A 419 13.43 -3.23 6.53
CA ARG A 419 12.08 -3.05 7.07
C ARG A 419 12.03 -1.79 7.93
N VAL A 420 10.99 -0.96 7.77
CA VAL A 420 10.82 0.30 8.51
C VAL A 420 10.50 -0.02 9.97
N THR A 421 11.42 0.23 10.90
CA THR A 421 11.21 0.03 12.35
C THR A 421 10.66 1.26 13.04
N ARG A 422 10.83 2.45 12.46
CA ARG A 422 10.37 3.73 13.05
C ARG A 422 10.04 4.75 11.98
N ILE A 423 8.96 5.51 12.19
CA ILE A 423 8.65 6.75 11.49
C ILE A 423 8.42 7.83 12.55
N ASP A 424 9.20 8.91 12.52
CA ASP A 424 8.93 10.14 13.27
C ASP A 424 8.29 11.13 12.30
N TYR A 425 7.09 11.55 12.62
CA TYR A 425 6.23 12.37 11.77
C TYR A 425 6.67 13.84 11.88
N PRO A 426 6.24 14.71 10.95
CA PRO A 426 6.39 16.15 11.09
C PRO A 426 5.85 16.68 12.42
N GLU A 427 6.42 17.79 12.86
CA GLU A 427 5.99 18.53 14.04
C GLU A 427 4.83 19.47 13.66
N HIS A 428 3.78 19.52 14.47
CA HIS A 428 2.66 20.41 14.27
C HIS A 428 3.07 21.87 14.57
N PRO A 429 2.87 22.83 13.64
CA PRO A 429 3.52 24.13 13.71
C PRO A 429 3.13 25.03 14.89
N ILE A 430 1.88 24.97 15.38
CA ILE A 430 1.43 25.77 16.54
C ILE A 430 1.63 25.03 17.87
N SER A 431 1.12 23.81 18.00
CA SER A 431 1.14 23.06 19.26
C SER A 431 2.51 22.44 19.60
N HIS A 432 3.46 22.40 18.65
CA HIS A 432 4.68 21.60 18.73
C HIS A 432 4.43 20.11 19.00
N GLY A 433 3.22 19.62 18.71
CA GLY A 433 2.86 18.21 18.81
C GLY A 433 3.60 17.38 17.76
N ARG A 434 4.32 16.33 18.17
CA ARG A 434 5.00 15.40 17.25
C ARG A 434 4.62 13.95 17.56
N MET A 435 4.28 13.19 16.52
CA MET A 435 4.02 11.74 16.63
C MET A 435 5.24 10.91 16.20
N ARG A 436 5.37 9.73 16.80
CA ARG A 436 6.21 8.63 16.35
C ARG A 436 5.36 7.37 16.21
N ALA A 437 5.60 6.58 15.16
CA ALA A 437 5.18 5.19 15.07
C ALA A 437 6.41 4.27 15.11
N CYS A 438 6.31 3.22 15.91
CA CYS A 438 7.26 2.12 15.99
C CYS A 438 6.62 0.86 15.39
N TYR A 439 7.39 0.12 14.62
CA TYR A 439 6.96 -1.10 13.96
C TYR A 439 7.82 -2.24 14.49
N ASP A 440 7.20 -3.10 15.29
CA ASP A 440 7.83 -4.28 15.86
C ASP A 440 7.70 -5.44 14.88
N TYR A 441 8.69 -6.34 14.84
CA TYR A 441 8.79 -7.39 13.83
C TYR A 441 9.09 -8.76 14.40
N GLY A 442 8.41 -9.75 13.83
CA GLY A 442 8.44 -11.13 14.22
C GLY A 442 9.45 -12.02 13.52
N SER A 443 9.51 -13.24 14.03
CA SER A 443 10.45 -14.32 13.63
C SER A 443 10.34 -14.75 12.16
N ALA A 444 9.18 -14.57 11.53
CA ALA A 444 8.99 -14.82 10.10
C ALA A 444 9.49 -13.71 9.16
N GLY A 445 9.94 -12.58 9.70
CA GLY A 445 10.23 -11.38 8.92
C GLY A 445 9.06 -10.39 8.83
N TYR A 446 7.86 -10.74 9.28
CA TYR A 446 6.66 -9.90 9.23
C TYR A 446 6.51 -8.96 10.43
N ILE A 447 5.64 -7.96 10.35
CA ILE A 447 5.30 -7.06 11.48
C ILE A 447 4.67 -7.91 12.61
N GLU A 448 5.04 -7.69 13.87
CA GLU A 448 4.39 -8.33 15.04
C GLU A 448 3.57 -7.35 15.91
N GLY A 449 3.80 -6.04 15.76
CA GLY A 449 3.01 -4.97 16.38
C GLY A 449 3.28 -3.60 15.74
N ILE A 450 2.39 -2.64 15.98
CA ILE A 450 2.59 -1.22 15.67
C ILE A 450 2.13 -0.42 16.89
N SER A 451 3.06 0.33 17.48
CA SER A 451 2.82 1.20 18.62
C SER A 451 3.15 2.65 18.26
N VAL A 452 2.54 3.61 18.94
CA VAL A 452 2.78 5.04 18.73
C VAL A 452 3.13 5.76 20.03
N GLN A 453 3.57 7.00 19.87
CA GLN A 453 3.73 7.99 20.91
C GLN A 453 3.48 9.38 20.35
N VAL A 454 2.83 10.23 21.12
CA VAL A 454 2.71 11.67 20.87
C VAL A 454 3.42 12.39 22.01
N ASN A 455 4.13 13.48 21.70
CA ASN A 455 4.51 14.48 22.71
C ASN A 455 4.02 15.86 22.27
N THR A 456 3.39 16.60 23.18
CA THR A 456 2.90 17.97 23.02
C THR A 456 4.01 19.04 23.06
N ASN A 457 5.26 18.64 23.30
CA ASN A 457 6.39 19.54 23.55
C ASN A 457 7.56 19.31 22.55
N GLY A 458 7.29 18.80 21.35
CA GLY A 458 8.26 18.53 20.26
C GLY A 458 9.23 17.36 20.49
N ILE A 459 9.70 17.17 21.72
CA ILE A 459 10.78 16.23 22.08
C ILE A 459 10.22 14.83 22.29
N LEU A 460 10.33 13.95 21.28
CA LEU A 460 9.91 12.55 21.38
C LEU A 460 10.74 11.77 22.45
N PRO A 461 10.12 11.20 23.50
CA PRO A 461 10.76 10.23 24.39
C PRO A 461 11.32 9.02 23.63
N GLY A 462 12.18 8.20 24.26
CA GLY A 462 12.95 7.17 23.54
C GLY A 462 12.17 5.97 22.98
N TYR A 463 10.88 5.80 23.30
CA TYR A 463 10.13 4.55 23.12
C TYR A 463 8.66 4.80 22.82
N CYS A 464 8.04 4.01 21.94
CA CYS A 464 6.58 3.99 21.77
C CYS A 464 5.89 3.24 22.91
N SER A 465 4.62 3.57 23.20
CA SER A 465 3.91 3.00 24.36
C SER A 465 2.39 2.91 24.25
N LYS A 466 1.77 3.46 23.20
CA LYS A 466 0.34 3.27 22.92
C LYS A 466 0.20 2.31 21.74
N ASP A 467 -0.23 1.08 22.02
CA ASP A 467 -0.41 0.07 20.97
C ASP A 467 -1.55 0.49 20.04
N ILE A 468 -1.26 0.65 18.74
CA ILE A 468 -2.29 0.81 17.69
C ILE A 468 -2.75 -0.57 17.22
N VAL A 469 -1.83 -1.54 17.21
CA VAL A 469 -2.05 -2.86 16.63
C VAL A 469 -1.09 -3.87 17.27
N GLU A 470 -1.56 -5.05 17.72
CA GLU A 470 -0.71 -6.00 18.50
C GLU A 470 -1.02 -7.50 18.27
N ASN A 471 -0.16 -8.36 18.86
CA ASN A 471 -0.22 -9.82 18.95
C ASN A 471 -0.33 -10.56 17.60
N ILE A 472 0.54 -10.21 16.64
CA ILE A 472 0.21 -10.49 15.24
C ILE A 472 0.57 -11.91 14.75
N SER A 473 -0.45 -12.72 14.42
CA SER A 473 -0.33 -14.08 13.83
C SER A 473 -0.44 -14.13 12.30
N TYR A 474 0.14 -15.16 11.69
CA TYR A 474 0.11 -15.42 10.24
C TYR A 474 -0.10 -16.93 10.01
N ASN A 475 -0.71 -17.32 8.88
CA ASN A 475 -0.75 -18.72 8.45
C ASN A 475 0.53 -19.14 7.68
N GLU A 476 0.64 -20.41 7.32
CA GLU A 476 1.79 -21.01 6.61
C GLU A 476 2.04 -20.48 5.18
N PHE A 477 1.08 -19.80 4.57
CA PHE A 477 1.28 -19.07 3.31
C PHE A 477 1.81 -17.64 3.55
N GLY A 478 1.95 -17.24 4.82
CA GLY A 478 2.17 -15.87 5.24
C GLY A 478 0.91 -15.02 5.09
N GLN A 479 -0.29 -15.58 5.35
CA GLN A 479 -1.58 -14.88 5.22
C GLN A 479 -2.31 -14.57 6.53
N THR A 480 -3.13 -13.50 6.48
CA THR A 480 -3.81 -12.86 7.61
C THR A 480 -4.75 -13.78 8.34
N SER A 481 -4.39 -14.19 9.55
CA SER A 481 -5.36 -14.85 10.42
C SER A 481 -6.38 -13.87 11.03
N SER A 482 -6.04 -12.59 11.26
CA SER A 482 -6.87 -11.66 12.08
C SER A 482 -6.51 -10.14 12.01
N LEU A 483 -7.18 -9.29 12.81
CA LEU A 483 -6.73 -7.97 13.35
C LEU A 483 -6.75 -7.95 14.90
N ARG A 484 -5.91 -7.17 15.60
CA ARG A 484 -6.28 -6.45 16.85
C ARG A 484 -5.95 -4.99 16.71
N LEU A 485 -6.95 -4.15 16.91
CA LEU A 485 -6.79 -2.70 17.09
C LEU A 485 -6.60 -2.35 18.58
N GLY A 486 -5.84 -1.29 18.88
CA GLY A 486 -5.54 -0.83 20.24
C GLY A 486 -6.77 -0.62 21.12
N ASN A 487 -7.80 0.03 20.57
CA ASN A 487 -9.12 0.21 21.21
C ASN A 487 -9.76 -1.09 21.72
N GLY A 488 -9.46 -2.19 21.03
CA GLY A 488 -9.69 -3.54 21.47
C GLY A 488 -10.66 -4.37 20.65
N ILE A 489 -10.90 -3.97 19.39
CA ILE A 489 -11.59 -4.80 18.40
C ILE A 489 -10.63 -5.81 17.77
N THR A 490 -11.10 -7.05 17.66
CA THR A 490 -10.50 -8.15 16.90
C THR A 490 -11.04 -8.15 15.48
N THR A 491 -10.27 -8.59 14.50
CA THR A 491 -10.80 -9.22 13.28
C THR A 491 -10.32 -10.66 13.19
N TYR A 492 -11.02 -11.56 12.53
CA TYR A 492 -10.54 -12.89 12.13
C TYR A 492 -10.76 -13.04 10.62
N TYR A 493 -9.77 -13.53 9.89
CA TYR A 493 -9.88 -13.81 8.47
C TYR A 493 -9.58 -15.29 8.23
N SER A 494 -10.39 -15.93 7.38
CA SER A 494 -10.25 -17.34 7.03
C SER A 494 -9.97 -17.48 5.54
N TYR A 495 -9.15 -18.47 5.16
CA TYR A 495 -8.84 -18.78 3.77
C TYR A 495 -9.20 -20.21 3.39
N ASP A 496 -9.50 -20.42 2.12
CA ASP A 496 -9.51 -21.75 1.52
C ASP A 496 -8.14 -22.18 0.99
N VAL A 497 -8.08 -23.39 0.42
CA VAL A 497 -6.86 -23.97 -0.14
C VAL A 497 -6.41 -23.33 -1.47
N LYS A 498 -7.13 -22.36 -2.03
CA LYS A 498 -6.62 -21.47 -3.10
C LYS A 498 -6.10 -20.14 -2.54
N GLY A 499 -6.08 -19.99 -1.21
CA GLY A 499 -5.66 -18.76 -0.52
C GLY A 499 -6.65 -17.61 -0.72
N ARG A 500 -7.91 -17.89 -1.07
CA ARG A 500 -8.99 -16.91 -1.22
C ARG A 500 -9.63 -16.66 0.14
N MET A 501 -9.96 -15.40 0.47
CA MET A 501 -10.57 -15.04 1.74
C MET A 501 -12.03 -15.52 1.77
N ILE A 502 -12.36 -16.48 2.63
CA ILE A 502 -13.73 -17.04 2.76
C ILE A 502 -14.51 -16.42 3.92
N ARG A 503 -13.85 -15.75 4.88
CA ARG A 503 -14.51 -15.01 5.97
C ARG A 503 -13.66 -13.84 6.47
N LEU A 504 -14.33 -12.77 6.93
CA LEU A 504 -13.79 -11.61 7.67
C LEU A 504 -14.76 -11.29 8.82
N ASN A 505 -14.36 -11.54 10.07
CA ASN A 505 -15.17 -11.32 11.28
C ASN A 505 -14.53 -10.27 12.19
N SER A 506 -15.09 -9.07 12.31
CA SER A 506 -14.62 -8.04 13.24
C SER A 506 -15.52 -7.98 14.48
N SER A 507 -14.98 -8.17 15.69
CA SER A 507 -15.74 -8.28 16.94
C SER A 507 -14.96 -7.89 18.20
N GLY A 508 -15.65 -7.48 19.26
CA GLY A 508 -15.01 -7.08 20.52
C GLY A 508 -15.95 -6.39 21.51
N ASP A 509 -15.40 -5.99 22.66
CA ASP A 509 -16.14 -5.27 23.71
C ASP A 509 -16.32 -3.79 23.34
N VAL A 510 -17.57 -3.39 23.05
CA VAL A 510 -18.01 -2.02 22.77
C VAL A 510 -19.01 -1.59 23.84
N GLY A 511 -18.81 -0.43 24.47
CA GLY A 511 -19.66 0.04 25.58
C GLY A 511 -19.82 -0.91 26.79
N GLY A 512 -19.01 -1.98 26.91
CA GLY A 512 -19.15 -3.01 27.96
C GLY A 512 -19.84 -4.30 27.50
N ASN A 513 -20.15 -4.43 26.21
CA ASN A 513 -20.85 -5.56 25.60
C ASN A 513 -20.06 -6.10 24.41
N THR A 514 -19.97 -7.43 24.27
CA THR A 514 -19.38 -8.04 23.06
C THR A 514 -20.29 -7.78 21.85
N LYS A 515 -19.83 -6.94 20.93
CA LYS A 515 -20.44 -6.73 19.61
C LYS A 515 -19.67 -7.47 18.52
N VAL A 516 -20.40 -7.84 17.47
CA VAL A 516 -19.87 -8.15 16.14
C VAL A 516 -20.13 -6.91 15.28
N LEU A 517 -19.07 -6.37 14.68
CA LEU A 517 -19.07 -5.20 13.80
C LEU A 517 -19.01 -5.60 12.31
N GLN A 518 -18.40 -6.76 12.01
CA GLN A 518 -18.44 -7.40 10.69
C GLN A 518 -18.46 -8.92 10.89
N ASP A 519 -19.15 -9.66 10.02
CA ASP A 519 -19.00 -11.11 9.86
C ASP A 519 -19.27 -11.50 8.40
N ALA A 520 -18.47 -10.94 7.49
CA ALA A 520 -18.59 -11.15 6.06
C ALA A 520 -18.08 -12.55 5.67
N VAL A 521 -18.97 -13.38 5.13
CA VAL A 521 -18.69 -14.69 4.54
C VAL A 521 -18.75 -14.56 3.02
N TYR A 522 -17.76 -15.12 2.33
CA TYR A 522 -17.55 -14.96 0.89
C TYR A 522 -17.77 -16.29 0.15
N SER A 523 -18.59 -16.26 -0.91
CA SER A 523 -18.71 -17.38 -1.86
C SER A 523 -18.04 -17.05 -3.19
N PHE A 524 -17.52 -18.08 -3.87
CA PHE A 524 -16.75 -17.93 -5.12
C PHE A 524 -17.31 -18.81 -6.23
N ASN A 525 -17.19 -18.36 -7.48
CA ASN A 525 -17.31 -19.24 -8.65
C ASN A 525 -15.97 -19.93 -8.99
N PRO A 526 -15.95 -20.93 -9.90
CA PRO A 526 -14.70 -21.61 -10.31
C PRO A 526 -13.65 -20.71 -11.00
N ASN A 527 -14.04 -19.52 -11.48
CA ASN A 527 -13.12 -18.48 -11.99
C ASN A 527 -12.47 -17.66 -10.85
N ASN A 528 -12.86 -17.89 -9.60
CA ASN A 528 -12.43 -17.17 -8.39
C ASN A 528 -13.00 -15.76 -8.23
N ASN A 529 -14.11 -15.44 -8.91
CA ASN A 529 -14.89 -14.22 -8.66
C ASN A 529 -15.81 -14.42 -7.45
N ILE A 530 -16.01 -13.37 -6.65
CA ILE A 530 -16.88 -13.41 -5.47
C ILE A 530 -18.34 -13.30 -5.92
N THR A 531 -19.12 -14.38 -5.78
CA THR A 531 -20.54 -14.43 -6.19
C THR A 531 -21.51 -14.01 -5.09
N ASN A 532 -21.11 -14.08 -3.83
CA ASN A 532 -21.93 -13.67 -2.70
C ASN A 532 -21.06 -13.12 -1.55
N ILE A 533 -21.58 -12.10 -0.87
CA ILE A 533 -21.07 -11.62 0.42
C ILE A 533 -22.25 -11.55 1.40
N SER A 534 -22.22 -12.35 2.46
CA SER A 534 -23.20 -12.33 3.54
C SER A 534 -22.54 -11.82 4.82
N ASN A 535 -23.00 -10.71 5.39
CA ASN A 535 -22.38 -10.04 6.52
C ASN A 535 -23.39 -9.84 7.66
N THR A 536 -23.19 -10.55 8.78
CA THR A 536 -24.12 -10.56 9.93
C THR A 536 -23.48 -9.87 11.13
N THR A 537 -24.07 -8.78 11.63
CA THR A 537 -23.47 -8.00 12.73
C THR A 537 -24.47 -7.79 13.87
N THR A 538 -24.03 -7.21 15.00
CA THR A 538 -24.93 -6.90 16.12
C THR A 538 -25.93 -5.79 15.78
N ASP A 539 -25.53 -4.79 14.99
CA ASP A 539 -26.32 -3.58 14.76
C ASP A 539 -27.01 -3.56 13.38
N PHE A 540 -26.49 -4.31 12.41
CA PHE A 540 -27.03 -4.40 11.05
C PHE A 540 -26.63 -5.70 10.34
N ASN A 541 -27.38 -6.10 9.30
CA ASN A 541 -26.96 -7.14 8.37
C ASN A 541 -26.87 -6.57 6.94
N THR A 542 -25.92 -7.08 6.14
CA THR A 542 -25.89 -6.88 4.69
C THR A 542 -25.75 -8.19 3.92
N GLN A 543 -26.40 -8.26 2.76
CA GLN A 543 -26.34 -9.40 1.83
C GLN A 543 -26.16 -8.83 0.43
N TYR A 544 -25.16 -9.33 -0.29
CA TYR A 544 -24.86 -8.97 -1.68
C TYR A 544 -24.71 -10.22 -2.55
N ASP A 545 -25.26 -10.18 -3.76
CA ASP A 545 -25.24 -11.28 -4.74
C ASP A 545 -24.80 -10.74 -6.10
N TYR A 546 -23.81 -11.39 -6.73
CA TYR A 546 -23.09 -10.89 -7.89
C TYR A 546 -23.05 -11.88 -9.06
N GLY A 547 -23.43 -11.41 -10.25
CA GLY A 547 -23.25 -12.12 -11.52
C GLY A 547 -22.05 -11.60 -12.30
N TYR A 548 -21.43 -12.46 -13.10
CA TYR A 548 -20.30 -12.13 -13.96
C TYR A 548 -20.50 -12.71 -15.36
N ASP A 549 -19.90 -12.08 -16.37
CA ASP A 549 -19.73 -12.68 -17.69
C ASP A 549 -18.61 -13.74 -17.71
N GLY A 550 -18.52 -14.49 -18.80
CA GLY A 550 -17.58 -15.58 -18.97
C GLY A 550 -16.11 -15.16 -19.12
N ILE A 551 -15.80 -13.86 -19.20
CA ILE A 551 -14.42 -13.33 -19.08
C ILE A 551 -14.17 -12.59 -17.76
N GLY A 552 -15.15 -12.62 -16.84
CA GLY A 552 -14.99 -12.27 -15.43
C GLY A 552 -15.40 -10.85 -15.04
N ARG A 553 -16.14 -10.13 -15.88
CA ARG A 553 -16.63 -8.75 -15.63
C ARG A 553 -18.00 -8.78 -14.95
N LEU A 554 -18.27 -7.86 -14.04
CA LEU A 554 -19.46 -7.84 -13.18
C LEU A 554 -20.73 -7.47 -13.98
N THR A 555 -21.62 -8.41 -14.26
CA THR A 555 -22.84 -8.19 -15.06
C THR A 555 -24.10 -7.92 -14.21
N SER A 556 -24.12 -8.30 -12.94
CA SER A 556 -25.21 -7.95 -12.04
C SER A 556 -24.76 -7.84 -10.58
N ALA A 557 -25.45 -6.98 -9.84
CA ALA A 557 -25.23 -6.79 -8.42
C ALA A 557 -26.55 -6.49 -7.70
N ASN A 558 -26.92 -7.37 -6.77
CA ASN A 558 -28.01 -7.14 -5.82
C ASN A 558 -27.40 -6.82 -4.46
N GLY A 559 -27.99 -5.87 -3.73
CA GLY A 559 -27.57 -5.54 -2.37
C GLY A 559 -28.75 -5.28 -1.45
N SER A 560 -28.61 -5.65 -0.18
CA SER A 560 -29.57 -5.33 0.86
C SER A 560 -28.87 -4.98 2.17
N TYR A 561 -29.53 -4.12 2.94
CA TYR A 561 -29.14 -3.66 4.26
C TYR A 561 -30.36 -3.74 5.19
N LEU A 562 -30.15 -4.18 6.42
CA LEU A 562 -31.15 -4.17 7.49
C LEU A 562 -30.51 -3.67 8.78
N GLY A 563 -30.83 -2.45 9.20
CA GLY A 563 -30.34 -1.83 10.44
C GLY A 563 -31.15 -2.29 11.65
N ILE A 564 -30.70 -3.35 12.32
CA ILE A 564 -31.36 -4.01 13.45
C ILE A 564 -31.49 -3.04 14.65
N ALA A 565 -30.41 -2.33 14.98
CA ALA A 565 -30.38 -1.37 16.08
C ALA A 565 -31.15 -0.06 15.77
N GLU A 566 -31.41 0.23 14.50
CA GLU A 566 -32.02 1.49 14.02
C GLU A 566 -33.49 1.32 13.64
N GLY A 567 -34.26 0.58 14.44
CA GLY A 567 -35.69 0.39 14.20
C GLY A 567 -36.02 -0.41 12.92
N ASN A 568 -35.11 -1.31 12.51
CA ASN A 568 -35.25 -2.16 11.32
C ASN A 568 -35.33 -1.40 9.99
N LEU A 569 -34.54 -0.33 9.80
CA LEU A 569 -34.41 0.30 8.49
C LEU A 569 -33.90 -0.73 7.46
N SER A 570 -34.73 -1.05 6.47
CA SER A 570 -34.31 -1.80 5.30
C SER A 570 -33.99 -0.86 4.13
N LYS A 571 -32.89 -1.16 3.43
CA LYS A 571 -32.54 -0.59 2.12
C LYS A 571 -32.16 -1.73 1.19
N ARG A 572 -32.46 -1.59 -0.11
CA ARG A 572 -32.08 -2.55 -1.15
C ARG A 572 -31.66 -1.80 -2.42
N PHE A 573 -30.78 -2.39 -3.21
CA PHE A 573 -30.51 -1.99 -4.59
C PHE A 573 -30.42 -3.23 -5.49
N GLN A 574 -30.64 -3.01 -6.79
CA GLN A 574 -30.36 -4.00 -7.82
C GLN A 574 -29.85 -3.26 -9.07
N GLN A 575 -28.71 -3.70 -9.59
CA GLN A 575 -28.05 -3.16 -10.77
C GLN A 575 -27.69 -4.28 -11.75
N SER A 576 -27.69 -3.96 -13.05
CA SER A 576 -27.06 -4.80 -14.08
C SER A 576 -26.23 -3.96 -15.04
N PHE A 577 -25.25 -4.62 -15.67
CA PHE A 577 -24.19 -3.96 -16.43
C PHE A 577 -23.88 -4.75 -17.71
N ASP A 578 -23.84 -4.06 -18.85
CA ASP A 578 -23.40 -4.63 -20.13
C ASP A 578 -22.05 -4.05 -20.52
N TYR A 579 -21.21 -4.82 -21.22
CA TYR A 579 -19.90 -4.37 -21.69
C TYR A 579 -19.66 -4.75 -23.16
N ALA A 580 -19.14 -3.81 -23.94
CA ALA A 580 -18.55 -4.10 -25.24
C ALA A 580 -17.29 -4.97 -25.10
N LYS A 581 -16.86 -5.61 -26.20
CA LYS A 581 -15.70 -6.50 -26.22
C LYS A 581 -14.37 -5.83 -25.83
N ASN A 582 -14.26 -4.51 -26.01
CA ASN A 582 -13.12 -3.70 -25.59
C ASN A 582 -13.20 -3.21 -24.13
N GLY A 583 -14.04 -3.82 -23.30
CA GLY A 583 -14.17 -3.48 -21.87
C GLY A 583 -14.98 -2.22 -21.57
N ASN A 584 -15.52 -1.52 -22.57
CA ASN A 584 -16.40 -0.38 -22.32
C ASN A 584 -17.72 -0.83 -21.70
N LEU A 585 -18.04 -0.35 -20.50
CA LEU A 585 -19.38 -0.40 -19.91
C LEU A 585 -20.38 0.30 -20.85
N THR A 586 -21.23 -0.45 -21.55
CA THR A 586 -22.21 0.10 -22.51
C THR A 586 -23.54 0.44 -21.87
N ALA A 587 -23.92 -0.26 -20.79
CA ALA A 587 -25.14 0.04 -20.04
C ALA A 587 -24.92 -0.12 -18.52
N LYS A 588 -25.50 0.79 -17.73
CA LYS A 588 -25.70 0.64 -16.27
C LYS A 588 -27.19 0.78 -15.99
N ARG A 589 -27.83 -0.31 -15.54
CA ARG A 589 -29.27 -0.33 -15.25
C ARG A 589 -29.52 -0.26 -13.76
N ILE A 590 -30.48 0.56 -13.36
CA ILE A 590 -31.00 0.65 -11.99
C ILE A 590 -32.38 -0.02 -12.00
N HIS A 591 -32.58 -1.02 -11.14
CA HIS A 591 -33.83 -1.76 -11.06
C HIS A 591 -34.58 -1.44 -9.77
N ASP A 592 -35.90 -1.62 -9.77
CA ASP A 592 -36.68 -1.75 -8.54
C ASP A 592 -36.37 -3.11 -7.89
N PRO A 593 -35.81 -3.16 -6.66
CA PRO A 593 -35.49 -4.42 -6.00
C PRO A 593 -36.72 -5.27 -5.61
N ALA A 594 -37.94 -4.73 -5.66
CA ALA A 594 -39.16 -5.48 -5.37
C ALA A 594 -39.66 -6.29 -6.58
N SER A 595 -39.70 -5.69 -7.77
CA SER A 595 -40.18 -6.32 -9.01
C SER A 595 -39.07 -6.81 -9.94
N GLY A 596 -37.82 -6.36 -9.77
CA GLY A 596 -36.72 -6.57 -10.72
C GLY A 596 -36.82 -5.75 -12.01
N SER A 597 -37.87 -4.92 -12.16
CA SER A 597 -38.06 -4.08 -13.36
C SER A 597 -36.99 -3.00 -13.45
N VAL A 598 -36.52 -2.71 -14.67
CA VAL A 598 -35.62 -1.58 -14.94
C VAL A 598 -36.38 -0.27 -14.69
N GLN A 599 -35.85 0.57 -13.82
CA GLN A 599 -36.39 1.89 -13.45
C GLN A 599 -35.66 3.04 -14.15
N ASP A 600 -34.39 2.82 -14.50
CA ASP A 600 -33.57 3.69 -15.33
C ASP A 600 -32.47 2.86 -15.99
N GLU A 601 -32.15 3.14 -17.25
CA GLU A 601 -31.04 2.54 -17.99
C GLU A 601 -30.17 3.65 -18.53
N TRP A 602 -28.92 3.67 -18.09
CA TRP A 602 -27.90 4.61 -18.53
C TRP A 602 -27.12 3.96 -19.67
N SER A 603 -27.33 4.44 -20.89
CA SER A 603 -26.67 3.98 -22.12
C SER A 603 -25.47 4.88 -22.41
N TYR A 604 -24.28 4.29 -22.50
CA TYR A 604 -23.02 5.01 -22.61
C TYR A 604 -22.57 5.10 -24.08
N GLN A 605 -22.48 6.32 -24.60
CA GLN A 605 -21.96 6.59 -25.94
C GLN A 605 -20.45 6.85 -25.89
N TYR A 606 -19.71 6.36 -26.89
CA TYR A 606 -18.23 6.36 -26.87
C TYR A 606 -17.58 6.88 -28.16
N THR A 607 -16.47 7.58 -27.99
CA THR A 607 -15.38 7.63 -28.98
C THR A 607 -14.20 6.85 -28.42
N ASN A 608 -13.88 5.70 -29.02
CA ASN A 608 -12.91 4.74 -28.48
C ASN A 608 -13.24 4.33 -27.02
N HIS A 609 -12.44 4.72 -26.01
CA HIS A 609 -12.77 4.51 -24.60
C HIS A 609 -13.23 5.79 -23.87
N GLN A 610 -13.33 6.92 -24.56
CA GLN A 610 -13.85 8.19 -24.02
C GLN A 610 -15.39 8.18 -24.09
N VAL A 611 -16.08 8.28 -22.94
CA VAL A 611 -17.56 8.35 -22.90
C VAL A 611 -18.00 9.79 -23.22
N THR A 612 -18.66 10.02 -24.36
CA THR A 612 -19.03 11.39 -24.79
C THR A 612 -20.29 11.89 -24.12
N ASN A 613 -21.26 11.00 -23.95
CA ASN A 613 -22.56 11.28 -23.36
C ASN A 613 -23.18 9.99 -22.81
N ILE A 614 -24.09 10.15 -21.85
CA ILE A 614 -24.88 9.08 -21.26
C ILE A 614 -26.35 9.46 -21.39
N ASP A 615 -27.11 8.62 -22.08
CA ASP A 615 -28.56 8.74 -22.23
C ASP A 615 -29.24 7.96 -21.10
N SER A 616 -30.35 8.46 -20.56
CA SER A 616 -31.14 7.78 -19.52
C SER A 616 -32.54 7.47 -20.04
N SER A 617 -32.97 6.20 -19.93
CA SER A 617 -34.32 5.80 -20.33
C SER A 617 -35.44 6.51 -19.53
N LYS A 618 -35.09 7.04 -18.34
CA LYS A 618 -36.00 7.81 -17.47
C LYS A 618 -36.01 9.31 -17.75
N SER A 619 -34.90 9.89 -18.22
CA SER A 619 -34.74 11.36 -18.28
C SER A 619 -34.33 11.94 -19.64
N GLY A 620 -34.00 11.09 -20.61
CA GLY A 620 -33.79 11.47 -22.01
C GLY A 620 -32.37 11.24 -22.53
N ALA A 621 -32.16 11.65 -23.77
CA ALA A 621 -30.82 11.69 -24.37
C ALA A 621 -29.97 12.81 -23.74
N ASP A 622 -28.65 12.66 -23.78
CA ASP A 622 -27.68 13.62 -23.23
C ASP A 622 -27.89 13.97 -21.74
N THR A 623 -28.44 13.05 -20.94
CA THR A 623 -28.64 13.24 -19.48
C THR A 623 -27.34 13.61 -18.78
N LEU A 624 -26.22 12.98 -19.16
CA LEU A 624 -24.86 13.43 -18.82
C LEU A 624 -24.06 13.70 -20.10
N ILE A 625 -23.45 14.87 -20.25
CA ILE A 625 -22.52 15.20 -21.34
C ILE A 625 -21.11 15.35 -20.77
N LEU A 626 -20.11 14.76 -21.41
CA LEU A 626 -18.70 14.84 -21.01
C LEU A 626 -17.84 15.38 -22.16
N GLN A 627 -16.79 16.12 -21.84
CA GLN A 627 -15.86 16.67 -22.83
C GLN A 627 -14.43 16.48 -22.35
N TYR A 628 -13.54 16.12 -23.29
CA TYR A 628 -12.15 15.78 -23.03
C TYR A 628 -11.19 16.71 -23.79
N ASP A 629 -9.98 16.88 -23.28
CA ASP A 629 -8.87 17.45 -24.07
C ASP A 629 -8.25 16.40 -25.02
N ALA A 630 -7.23 16.82 -25.79
CA ALA A 630 -6.59 15.95 -26.78
C ALA A 630 -5.88 14.72 -26.17
N ASN A 631 -5.36 14.84 -24.94
CA ASN A 631 -4.76 13.76 -24.15
C ASN A 631 -5.82 12.86 -23.48
N GLY A 632 -7.11 13.20 -23.55
CA GLY A 632 -8.17 12.40 -22.95
C GLY A 632 -8.38 12.67 -21.46
N ASN A 633 -8.11 13.88 -20.97
CA ASN A 633 -8.55 14.31 -19.64
C ASN A 633 -9.92 14.95 -19.70
N LEU A 634 -10.82 14.60 -18.78
CA LEU A 634 -12.13 15.21 -18.64
C LEU A 634 -12.00 16.70 -18.26
N THR A 635 -12.39 17.59 -19.15
CA THR A 635 -12.38 19.06 -18.93
C THR A 635 -13.77 19.62 -18.61
N ARG A 636 -14.85 18.86 -18.89
CA ARG A 636 -16.21 19.25 -18.50
C ARG A 636 -17.12 18.04 -18.33
N GLN A 637 -17.98 18.10 -17.31
CA GLN A 637 -19.11 17.19 -17.09
C GLN A 637 -20.37 18.04 -16.89
N ARG A 638 -21.47 17.75 -17.60
CA ARG A 638 -22.78 18.38 -17.37
C ARG A 638 -23.85 17.34 -17.13
N ASP A 639 -24.52 17.44 -16.00
CA ASP A 639 -25.80 16.81 -15.73
C ASP A 639 -26.92 17.74 -16.20
N ASN A 640 -27.59 17.40 -17.30
CA ASN A 640 -28.67 18.22 -17.86
C ASN A 640 -29.97 18.14 -17.04
N VAL A 641 -30.12 17.13 -16.17
CA VAL A 641 -31.35 16.88 -15.38
C VAL A 641 -31.34 17.68 -14.08
N LYS A 642 -30.16 17.87 -13.49
CA LYS A 642 -29.92 18.73 -12.31
C LYS A 642 -29.50 20.17 -12.69
N ASP A 643 -29.29 20.43 -13.98
CA ASP A 643 -28.58 21.59 -14.56
C ASP A 643 -27.25 21.93 -13.87
N LEU A 644 -26.50 20.89 -13.50
CA LEU A 644 -25.18 21.04 -12.88
C LEU A 644 -24.08 20.87 -13.93
N THR A 645 -23.19 21.86 -14.02
CA THR A 645 -21.95 21.78 -14.80
C THR A 645 -20.76 21.77 -13.86
N LYS A 646 -19.85 20.82 -14.02
CA LYS A 646 -18.47 20.89 -13.53
C LYS A 646 -17.56 21.26 -14.71
N ARG A 647 -16.80 22.35 -14.59
CA ARG A 647 -15.64 22.65 -15.45
C ARG A 647 -14.38 22.21 -14.71
N ILE A 648 -13.47 21.57 -15.41
CA ILE A 648 -12.29 20.92 -14.82
C ILE A 648 -11.06 21.43 -15.58
N GLN A 649 -10.10 21.97 -14.83
CA GLN A 649 -8.80 22.41 -15.36
C GLN A 649 -7.75 21.34 -15.06
N VAL A 650 -6.86 21.10 -16.02
CA VAL A 650 -5.74 20.16 -15.89
C VAL A 650 -4.42 20.80 -16.30
N ASP A 651 -3.33 20.36 -15.70
CA ASP A 651 -1.97 20.84 -15.99
C ASP A 651 -1.33 20.15 -17.21
N SER A 652 -0.08 20.52 -17.50
CA SER A 652 0.79 19.89 -18.50
C SER A 652 1.06 18.41 -18.25
N GLN A 653 0.90 17.94 -17.01
CA GLN A 653 1.11 16.58 -16.54
C GLN A 653 -0.19 15.78 -16.40
N ASP A 654 -1.29 16.27 -16.99
CA ASP A 654 -2.60 15.60 -17.06
C ASP A 654 -3.30 15.42 -15.68
N ARG A 655 -2.93 16.24 -14.68
CA ARG A 655 -3.51 16.24 -13.32
C ARG A 655 -4.57 17.34 -13.16
N ILE A 656 -5.67 17.06 -12.47
CA ILE A 656 -6.72 18.06 -12.18
C ILE A 656 -6.19 19.10 -11.19
N THR A 657 -6.12 20.38 -11.60
CA THR A 657 -5.69 21.50 -10.76
C THR A 657 -6.84 22.32 -10.19
N GLN A 658 -8.00 22.38 -10.87
CA GLN A 658 -9.15 23.14 -10.38
C GLN A 658 -10.48 22.57 -10.89
N ILE A 659 -11.51 22.65 -10.06
CA ILE A 659 -12.90 22.33 -10.40
C ILE A 659 -13.78 23.55 -10.11
N GLN A 660 -14.64 23.90 -11.07
CA GLN A 660 -15.58 25.02 -11.01
C GLN A 660 -17.01 24.58 -11.34
N ASP A 661 -18.00 25.32 -10.86
CA ASP A 661 -19.42 25.09 -11.15
C ASP A 661 -19.86 25.66 -12.52
N GLY A 662 -21.18 25.69 -12.78
CA GLY A 662 -21.79 26.31 -13.97
C GLY A 662 -21.62 27.83 -14.05
N ASN A 663 -21.51 28.51 -12.92
CA ASN A 663 -21.32 29.96 -12.79
C ASN A 663 -19.83 30.39 -12.76
N ASN A 664 -18.90 29.43 -12.84
CA ASN A 664 -17.45 29.58 -12.69
C ASN A 664 -16.98 29.89 -11.25
N ALA A 665 -17.82 29.61 -10.25
CA ALA A 665 -17.39 29.58 -8.85
C ALA A 665 -16.44 28.37 -8.65
N ILE A 666 -15.31 28.61 -8.00
CA ILE A 666 -14.32 27.56 -7.71
C ILE A 666 -14.85 26.69 -6.55
N LEU A 667 -14.92 25.39 -6.79
CA LEU A 667 -15.36 24.39 -5.80
C LEU A 667 -14.17 23.72 -5.11
N GLY A 668 -13.11 23.45 -5.88
CA GLY A 668 -11.85 22.86 -5.39
C GLY A 668 -10.64 23.27 -6.23
N THR A 669 -9.47 23.40 -5.60
CA THR A 669 -8.16 23.64 -6.24
C THR A 669 -7.11 22.72 -5.60
N TYR A 670 -6.20 22.18 -6.41
CA TYR A 670 -5.26 21.13 -6.02
C TYR A 670 -3.84 21.42 -6.53
N TRP A 671 -2.84 21.11 -5.72
CA TRP A 671 -1.42 21.23 -6.06
C TRP A 671 -0.71 19.90 -5.82
N TYR A 672 0.31 19.62 -6.63
CA TYR A 672 1.04 18.36 -6.65
C TYR A 672 2.56 18.61 -6.65
N ASP A 673 3.32 17.62 -6.18
CA ASP A 673 4.79 17.60 -6.33
C ASP A 673 5.22 17.02 -7.69
N GLU A 674 6.54 16.86 -7.89
CA GLU A 674 7.12 16.36 -9.14
C GLU A 674 6.63 14.97 -9.56
N SER A 675 6.20 14.17 -8.58
CA SER A 675 5.79 12.77 -8.75
C SER A 675 4.29 12.60 -9.01
N GLY A 676 3.50 13.66 -8.86
CA GLY A 676 2.04 13.59 -8.93
C GLY A 676 1.33 13.34 -7.60
N PHE A 677 2.07 13.24 -6.48
CA PHE A 677 1.46 13.19 -5.16
C PHE A 677 0.82 14.55 -4.83
N ARG A 678 -0.46 14.56 -4.42
CA ARG A 678 -1.18 15.77 -3.98
C ARG A 678 -0.54 16.30 -2.71
N ILE A 679 -0.13 17.57 -2.70
CA ILE A 679 0.48 18.25 -1.55
C ILE A 679 -0.40 19.35 -0.95
N ARG A 680 -1.43 19.82 -1.66
CA ARG A 680 -2.43 20.78 -1.16
C ARG A 680 -3.79 20.55 -1.82
N ARG A 681 -4.87 20.62 -1.04
CA ARG A 681 -6.27 20.86 -1.46
C ARG A 681 -6.74 22.16 -0.83
N SER A 682 -7.52 22.95 -1.57
CA SER A 682 -8.38 24.02 -1.04
C SER A 682 -9.77 23.77 -1.62
N ALA A 683 -10.78 23.58 -0.77
CA ALA A 683 -12.13 23.20 -1.17
C ALA A 683 -13.20 23.96 -0.39
N LEU A 684 -14.34 24.22 -1.03
CA LEU A 684 -15.49 24.87 -0.41
C LEU A 684 -16.41 23.82 0.24
N GLU A 685 -16.26 23.61 1.55
CA GLU A 685 -17.03 22.62 2.30
C GLU A 685 -18.15 23.26 3.14
N GLU A 686 -19.28 22.57 3.29
CA GLU A 686 -20.35 22.96 4.20
C GLU A 686 -20.00 22.56 5.64
N LYS A 687 -19.80 23.56 6.51
CA LYS A 687 -19.62 23.38 7.97
C LYS A 687 -20.78 24.08 8.68
N ASN A 688 -21.52 23.34 9.51
CA ASN A 688 -22.69 23.85 10.26
C ASN A 688 -23.74 24.61 9.42
N ASN A 689 -23.93 24.20 8.16
CA ASN A 689 -24.79 24.84 7.14
C ASN A 689 -24.28 26.18 6.55
N VAL A 690 -22.98 26.48 6.70
CA VAL A 690 -22.29 27.58 6.01
C VAL A 690 -21.12 27.03 5.18
N PHE A 691 -20.98 27.49 3.94
CA PHE A 691 -19.84 27.14 3.10
C PHE A 691 -18.58 27.91 3.53
N THR A 692 -17.49 27.18 3.78
CA THR A 692 -16.19 27.75 4.17
C THR A 692 -15.04 27.09 3.40
N ASN A 693 -13.94 27.83 3.22
CA ASN A 693 -12.71 27.30 2.63
C ASN A 693 -11.99 26.41 3.64
N VAL A 694 -11.81 25.15 3.27
CA VAL A 694 -11.01 24.16 3.98
C VAL A 694 -9.76 23.90 3.17
N GLU A 695 -8.59 24.13 3.77
CA GLU A 695 -7.30 23.82 3.17
C GLU A 695 -6.67 22.61 3.86
N ILE A 696 -6.25 21.62 3.07
CA ILE A 696 -5.49 20.45 3.56
C ILE A 696 -4.15 20.42 2.84
N LEU A 697 -3.07 20.53 3.62
CA LEU A 697 -1.71 20.25 3.19
C LEU A 697 -1.38 18.79 3.43
N TYR A 698 -0.69 18.16 2.49
CA TYR A 698 -0.21 16.79 2.61
C TYR A 698 1.34 16.76 2.47
N PRO A 699 2.09 17.09 3.53
CA PRO A 699 3.55 16.96 3.54
C PRO A 699 4.07 15.54 3.24
N SER A 700 3.28 14.50 3.54
CA SER A 700 3.51 13.14 3.04
C SER A 700 2.21 12.32 3.14
N LYS A 701 2.19 11.11 2.56
CA LYS A 701 1.07 10.15 2.76
C LYS A 701 0.84 9.78 4.23
N PHE A 702 1.81 10.03 5.11
CA PHE A 702 1.71 9.75 6.55
C PHE A 702 1.19 10.93 7.36
N TYR A 703 1.21 12.16 6.82
CA TYR A 703 0.92 13.37 7.58
C TYR A 703 0.16 14.39 6.74
N GLY A 704 -1.05 14.72 7.17
CA GLY A 704 -1.80 15.88 6.72
C GLY A 704 -1.80 17.00 7.76
N LEU A 705 -1.95 18.24 7.32
CA LEU A 705 -2.23 19.41 8.15
C LEU A 705 -3.42 20.17 7.55
N GLU A 706 -4.48 20.32 8.32
CA GLU A 706 -5.74 20.93 7.88
C GLU A 706 -5.93 22.31 8.54
N PHE A 707 -6.48 23.26 7.78
CA PHE A 707 -6.71 24.65 8.17
C PHE A 707 -8.10 25.08 7.73
N ILE A 708 -8.87 25.65 8.66
CA ILE A 708 -10.24 26.10 8.40
C ILE A 708 -10.31 27.62 8.60
N GLU A 709 -10.52 28.33 7.49
CA GLU A 709 -10.34 29.77 7.40
C GLU A 709 -11.33 30.55 8.30
N SER A 710 -12.58 30.09 8.39
CA SER A 710 -13.63 30.70 9.23
C SER A 710 -13.39 30.57 10.74
N GLU A 711 -12.39 29.78 11.15
CA GLU A 711 -12.14 29.43 12.55
C GLU A 711 -10.76 29.84 13.05
N ASN A 712 -9.81 30.00 12.11
CA ASN A 712 -8.39 30.12 12.38
C ASN A 712 -7.85 28.96 13.27
N VAL A 713 -8.27 27.73 12.95
CA VAL A 713 -7.82 26.50 13.59
C VAL A 713 -6.94 25.73 12.62
N ILE A 714 -5.82 25.20 13.13
CA ILE A 714 -4.91 24.31 12.41
C ILE A 714 -4.84 22.99 13.19
N THR A 715 -4.89 21.87 12.47
CA THR A 715 -4.97 20.51 13.01
C THR A 715 -4.08 19.57 12.20
N SER A 716 -3.61 18.46 12.78
CA SER A 716 -2.81 17.45 12.08
C SER A 716 -3.48 16.07 12.05
N VAL A 717 -3.21 15.32 10.98
CA VAL A 717 -3.70 13.95 10.80
C VAL A 717 -2.54 13.03 10.45
N ASN A 718 -2.11 12.25 11.44
CA ASN A 718 -0.99 11.31 11.37
C ASN A 718 -1.55 9.92 11.05
N ASN A 719 -1.28 9.39 9.85
CA ASN A 719 -1.89 8.18 9.32
C ASN A 719 -0.99 6.96 9.50
N VAL A 720 -1.49 5.92 10.19
CA VAL A 720 -0.77 4.68 10.47
C VAL A 720 -1.23 3.58 9.51
N TYR A 721 -0.26 2.95 8.84
CA TYR A 721 -0.49 1.94 7.80
C TYR A 721 0.05 0.56 8.18
N LEU A 722 -0.72 -0.48 7.87
CA LEU A 722 -0.34 -1.89 7.97
C LEU A 722 -0.42 -2.52 6.58
N ASN A 723 0.70 -3.04 6.06
CA ASN A 723 0.78 -3.63 4.71
C ASN A 723 0.20 -2.72 3.59
N GLY A 724 0.31 -1.40 3.77
CA GLY A 724 -0.22 -0.38 2.84
C GLY A 724 -1.71 -0.04 3.00
N VAL A 725 -2.44 -0.66 3.94
CA VAL A 725 -3.81 -0.29 4.31
C VAL A 725 -3.79 0.65 5.49
N ARG A 726 -4.60 1.72 5.49
CA ARG A 726 -4.71 2.68 6.60
C ARG A 726 -5.52 2.04 7.72
N ILE A 727 -4.90 1.77 8.88
CA ILE A 727 -5.56 1.13 10.02
C ILE A 727 -5.97 2.09 11.13
N ALA A 728 -5.28 3.23 11.25
CA ALA A 728 -5.63 4.29 12.19
C ALA A 728 -5.16 5.67 11.70
N ALA A 729 -5.75 6.72 12.27
CA ALA A 729 -5.30 8.10 12.16
C ALA A 729 -5.32 8.77 13.55
N MET A 730 -4.35 9.65 13.81
CA MET A 730 -4.13 10.31 15.10
C MET A 730 -3.87 11.82 14.94
N ASN A 731 -4.41 12.65 15.82
CA ASN A 731 -4.09 14.09 15.85
C ASN A 731 -3.01 14.44 16.90
N GLU A 732 -2.55 15.70 16.89
CA GLU A 732 -1.59 16.25 17.85
C GLU A 732 -2.07 16.22 19.31
N ALA A 733 -3.39 16.19 19.53
CA ALA A 733 -3.99 15.97 20.86
C ALA A 733 -4.01 14.48 21.29
N GLY A 734 -3.61 13.56 20.42
CA GLY A 734 -3.54 12.12 20.69
C GLY A 734 -4.89 11.37 20.62
N ALA A 735 -5.94 12.01 20.12
CA ALA A 735 -7.19 11.34 19.79
C ALA A 735 -6.99 10.40 18.59
N LEU A 736 -7.68 9.25 18.59
CA LEU A 736 -7.55 8.21 17.57
C LEU A 736 -8.87 7.90 16.88
N ALA A 737 -8.77 7.69 15.58
CA ALA A 737 -9.74 6.97 14.78
C ALA A 737 -9.10 5.67 14.25
N TYR A 738 -9.77 4.54 14.38
CA TYR A 738 -9.36 3.26 13.79
C TYR A 738 -10.30 2.88 12.64
N TYR A 739 -9.78 2.21 11.62
CA TYR A 739 -10.54 1.86 10.41
C TYR A 739 -10.73 0.35 10.29
N LEU A 740 -11.97 -0.09 10.06
CA LEU A 740 -12.29 -1.46 9.66
C LEU A 740 -12.67 -1.50 8.17
N THR A 741 -12.04 -2.36 7.39
CA THR A 741 -12.22 -2.42 5.93
C THR A 741 -12.95 -3.66 5.43
N ASP A 742 -13.39 -3.63 4.17
CA ASP A 742 -13.85 -4.79 3.40
C ASP A 742 -12.69 -5.53 2.69
N GLN A 743 -13.01 -6.55 1.86
CA GLN A 743 -12.01 -7.35 1.14
C GLN A 743 -11.20 -6.59 0.08
N VAL A 744 -11.69 -5.43 -0.38
CA VAL A 744 -11.01 -4.52 -1.32
C VAL A 744 -10.52 -3.25 -0.61
N ASP A 745 -10.38 -3.30 0.71
CA ASP A 745 -9.90 -2.25 1.61
C ASP A 745 -10.76 -0.96 1.64
N SER A 746 -12.05 -1.03 1.32
CA SER A 746 -12.98 0.11 1.53
C SER A 746 -13.31 0.25 3.02
N VAL A 747 -13.27 1.47 3.56
CA VAL A 747 -13.60 1.71 4.98
C VAL A 747 -15.08 1.48 5.23
N SER A 748 -15.39 0.47 6.05
CA SER A 748 -16.75 0.09 6.46
C SER A 748 -17.16 0.71 7.80
N HIS A 749 -16.20 0.91 8.71
CA HIS A 749 -16.39 1.58 9.99
C HIS A 749 -15.19 2.47 10.31
N VAL A 750 -15.48 3.59 10.97
CA VAL A 750 -14.53 4.39 11.74
C VAL A 750 -14.88 4.24 13.21
N LEU A 751 -13.89 3.90 14.05
CA LEU A 751 -14.07 3.62 15.48
C LEU A 751 -13.22 4.56 16.35
N ASP A 752 -13.68 4.88 17.55
CA ASP A 752 -12.90 5.61 18.57
C ASP A 752 -11.92 4.69 19.34
N ASP A 753 -11.22 5.27 20.34
CA ASP A 753 -10.24 4.57 21.19
C ASP A 753 -10.88 3.67 22.27
N GLU A 754 -12.19 3.78 22.47
CA GLU A 754 -13.01 2.83 23.24
C GLU A 754 -13.57 1.70 22.37
N GLY A 755 -13.58 1.84 21.04
CA GLY A 755 -14.13 0.88 20.07
C GLY A 755 -15.57 1.14 19.66
N ASN A 756 -16.15 2.30 20.00
CA ASN A 756 -17.50 2.67 19.54
C ASN A 756 -17.45 3.19 18.10
N THR A 757 -18.51 2.94 17.34
CA THR A 757 -18.62 3.40 15.94
C THR A 757 -18.87 4.90 15.87
N LEU A 758 -17.90 5.64 15.32
CA LEU A 758 -18.02 7.06 14.98
C LEU A 758 -18.79 7.24 13.67
N SER A 759 -18.45 6.45 12.65
CA SER A 759 -19.12 6.46 11.34
C SER A 759 -19.12 5.04 10.75
N GLN A 760 -20.15 4.71 9.97
CA GLN A 760 -20.30 3.42 9.30
C GLN A 760 -20.75 3.66 7.85
N MET A 761 -20.16 2.93 6.91
CA MET A 761 -20.31 3.10 5.47
C MET A 761 -20.52 1.74 4.79
N GLN A 762 -21.38 1.72 3.78
CA GLN A 762 -21.57 0.60 2.84
C GLN A 762 -21.64 1.18 1.41
N TYR A 763 -21.11 0.44 0.44
CA TYR A 763 -20.94 0.90 -0.93
C TYR A 763 -21.74 0.04 -1.92
N GLN A 764 -22.14 0.64 -3.03
CA GLN A 764 -22.54 -0.07 -4.25
C GLN A 764 -21.26 -0.56 -4.97
N PRO A 765 -21.35 -1.47 -5.97
CA PRO A 765 -20.17 -2.16 -6.53
C PRO A 765 -19.04 -1.24 -6.96
N TYR A 766 -19.40 -0.13 -7.61
CA TYR A 766 -18.47 0.85 -8.19
C TYR A 766 -18.16 2.05 -7.26
N GLY A 767 -18.41 1.93 -5.96
CA GLY A 767 -17.95 2.91 -4.94
C GLY A 767 -18.93 4.03 -4.58
N GLU A 768 -20.12 4.05 -5.19
CA GLU A 768 -21.22 4.95 -4.82
C GLU A 768 -21.70 4.59 -3.40
N THR A 769 -21.95 5.56 -2.52
CA THR A 769 -22.42 5.27 -1.15
C THR A 769 -23.84 4.68 -1.16
N PHE A 770 -24.00 3.47 -0.61
CA PHE A 770 -25.30 2.80 -0.44
C PHE A 770 -25.95 3.21 0.90
N VAL A 771 -25.14 3.19 1.97
CA VAL A 771 -25.54 3.59 3.33
C VAL A 771 -24.38 4.33 3.99
N GLN A 772 -24.68 5.45 4.65
CA GLN A 772 -23.80 6.07 5.64
C GLN A 772 -24.57 6.29 6.95
N ARG A 773 -23.86 6.15 8.08
CA ARG A 773 -24.35 6.20 9.46
C ARG A 773 -23.29 6.76 10.41
N GLY A 774 -23.74 7.14 11.61
CA GLY A 774 -22.94 7.88 12.57
C GLY A 774 -22.70 9.31 12.07
N ASP A 775 -21.51 9.84 12.36
CA ASP A 775 -21.08 11.14 11.89
C ASP A 775 -20.86 11.15 10.35
N LEU A 776 -21.37 12.20 9.71
CA LEU A 776 -21.30 12.45 8.27
C LEU A 776 -20.10 13.31 7.88
N ASN A 777 -19.38 13.91 8.84
CA ASN A 777 -18.13 14.64 8.60
C ASN A 777 -17.03 13.75 8.00
N PHE A 778 -17.06 12.45 8.32
CA PHE A 778 -16.20 11.44 7.68
C PHE A 778 -16.54 11.30 6.19
N SER A 779 -15.61 11.70 5.32
CA SER A 779 -15.74 11.44 3.88
C SER A 779 -15.65 9.93 3.61
N PRO A 780 -16.56 9.34 2.80
CA PRO A 780 -16.45 7.97 2.32
C PRO A 780 -15.05 7.63 1.79
N LYS A 781 -14.56 6.42 2.08
CA LYS A 781 -13.21 5.98 1.69
C LYS A 781 -13.22 4.61 1.01
N TYR A 782 -13.82 4.56 -0.17
CA TYR A 782 -13.83 3.38 -1.05
C TYR A 782 -12.39 2.99 -1.43
N ASN A 783 -12.05 1.71 -1.30
CA ASN A 783 -10.68 1.18 -1.44
C ASN A 783 -9.58 1.90 -0.61
N SER A 784 -9.97 2.63 0.45
CA SER A 784 -9.13 3.54 1.27
C SER A 784 -8.68 4.85 0.59
N GLN A 785 -9.21 5.16 -0.60
CA GLN A 785 -8.98 6.42 -1.31
C GLN A 785 -9.92 7.53 -0.78
N GLU A 786 -9.55 8.81 -0.91
CA GLU A 786 -10.33 9.94 -0.38
C GLU A 786 -11.42 10.39 -1.38
N LEU A 787 -12.67 10.52 -0.94
CA LEU A 787 -13.73 11.20 -1.72
C LEU A 787 -13.62 12.73 -1.52
N ASP A 788 -13.31 13.44 -2.60
CA ASP A 788 -13.36 14.90 -2.65
C ASP A 788 -14.81 15.33 -2.89
N ARG A 789 -15.50 15.78 -1.84
CA ARG A 789 -16.94 16.10 -1.85
C ARG A 789 -17.33 17.12 -2.91
N GLU A 790 -16.47 18.11 -3.12
CA GLU A 790 -16.62 19.22 -4.07
C GLU A 790 -16.59 18.77 -5.54
N SER A 791 -16.02 17.60 -5.81
CA SER A 791 -15.96 16.98 -7.15
C SER A 791 -16.93 15.80 -7.29
N GLY A 792 -17.19 15.06 -6.21
CA GLY A 792 -17.84 13.75 -6.23
C GLY A 792 -16.93 12.62 -6.75
N PHE A 793 -15.64 12.90 -6.96
CA PHE A 793 -14.64 11.93 -7.43
C PHE A 793 -13.76 11.44 -6.27
N TYR A 794 -13.28 10.22 -6.37
CA TYR A 794 -12.24 9.70 -5.50
C TYR A 794 -10.84 10.03 -6.07
N PHE A 795 -9.92 10.51 -5.22
CA PHE A 795 -8.53 10.72 -5.59
C PHE A 795 -7.70 9.45 -5.41
N TYR A 796 -7.24 8.84 -6.52
CA TYR A 796 -6.50 7.58 -6.56
C TYR A 796 -4.96 7.78 -6.64
N ASN A 797 -4.45 8.96 -6.28
CA ASN A 797 -3.05 9.40 -6.49
C ASN A 797 -2.75 9.79 -7.95
N ALA A 798 -2.67 8.84 -8.89
CA ALA A 798 -2.34 9.17 -10.28
C ALA A 798 -3.52 9.79 -11.06
N ARG A 799 -4.76 9.43 -10.71
CA ARG A 799 -5.98 9.84 -11.41
C ARG A 799 -7.14 10.09 -10.45
N TYR A 800 -8.21 10.68 -10.98
CA TYR A 800 -9.51 10.79 -10.30
C TYR A 800 -10.50 9.78 -10.88
N TYR A 801 -11.33 9.21 -10.01
CA TYR A 801 -12.31 8.19 -10.34
C TYR A 801 -13.73 8.68 -10.04
N ASP A 802 -14.63 8.63 -11.03
CA ASP A 802 -16.05 8.97 -10.86
C ASP A 802 -16.86 7.68 -10.62
N PRO A 803 -17.34 7.44 -9.38
CA PRO A 803 -18.10 6.25 -9.04
C PRO A 803 -19.51 6.24 -9.66
N GLY A 804 -20.07 7.41 -9.98
CA GLY A 804 -21.41 7.52 -10.57
C GLY A 804 -21.45 6.96 -11.99
N ILE A 805 -20.42 7.24 -12.79
CA ILE A 805 -20.27 6.67 -14.14
C ILE A 805 -19.40 5.41 -14.20
N ALA A 806 -18.81 4.99 -13.08
CA ALA A 806 -17.96 3.79 -12.94
C ALA A 806 -16.66 3.80 -13.78
N ARG A 807 -16.04 4.98 -13.99
CA ARG A 807 -14.84 5.15 -14.84
C ARG A 807 -13.86 6.19 -14.28
N PHE A 808 -12.59 6.11 -14.67
CA PHE A 808 -11.61 7.17 -14.44
C PHE A 808 -11.93 8.42 -15.28
N THR A 809 -11.53 9.60 -14.79
CA THR A 809 -11.73 10.89 -15.48
C THR A 809 -10.64 11.20 -16.52
N SER A 810 -9.53 10.46 -16.52
CA SER A 810 -8.45 10.59 -17.51
C SER A 810 -7.97 9.22 -17.99
N ALA A 811 -7.46 9.20 -19.23
CA ALA A 811 -6.82 8.04 -19.80
C ALA A 811 -5.59 7.66 -18.99
N ASP A 812 -5.43 6.37 -18.70
CA ASP A 812 -4.23 5.83 -18.08
C ASP A 812 -2.99 6.07 -18.95
N THR A 813 -1.87 6.47 -18.33
CA THR A 813 -0.58 6.52 -19.00
C THR A 813 0.08 5.14 -19.09
N ILE A 814 -0.28 4.23 -18.19
CA ILE A 814 0.18 2.84 -18.12
C ILE A 814 -0.85 1.91 -18.79
N ILE A 815 -0.41 0.72 -19.23
CA ILE A 815 -1.28 -0.37 -19.69
C ILE A 815 -1.10 -1.54 -18.73
N ASP A 816 -2.12 -1.83 -17.92
CA ASP A 816 -2.20 -2.99 -17.03
C ASP A 816 -2.32 -4.28 -17.85
N GLY A 817 -1.17 -4.80 -18.28
CA GLY A 817 -1.01 -6.02 -19.05
C GLY A 817 -1.08 -5.81 -20.56
N GLU A 818 0.07 -5.75 -21.24
CA GLU A 818 0.17 -5.61 -22.71
C GLU A 818 -0.66 -6.65 -23.49
N PHE A 819 -0.79 -7.86 -22.95
CA PHE A 819 -1.50 -9.00 -23.55
C PHE A 819 -2.85 -9.31 -22.87
N ASP A 820 -3.36 -8.37 -22.05
CA ASP A 820 -4.70 -8.41 -21.47
C ASP A 820 -5.69 -7.76 -22.45
N THR A 821 -6.75 -8.47 -22.83
CA THR A 821 -7.74 -7.95 -23.79
C THR A 821 -8.60 -6.82 -23.25
N GLN A 822 -8.70 -6.67 -21.92
CA GLN A 822 -9.42 -5.59 -21.24
C GLN A 822 -8.45 -4.48 -20.76
N GLY A 823 -7.19 -4.81 -20.49
CA GLY A 823 -6.15 -3.88 -20.02
C GLY A 823 -5.83 -2.69 -20.95
N TRP A 824 -6.21 -2.77 -22.23
CA TRP A 824 -6.11 -1.64 -23.17
C TRP A 824 -7.23 -0.59 -23.01
N ASN A 825 -8.21 -0.80 -22.14
CA ASN A 825 -9.24 0.19 -21.85
C ASN A 825 -8.77 1.18 -20.78
N ARG A 826 -8.04 2.22 -21.23
CA ARG A 826 -7.39 3.24 -20.40
C ARG A 826 -8.29 4.01 -19.43
N PHE A 827 -9.62 3.90 -19.50
CA PHE A 827 -10.56 4.55 -18.58
C PHE A 827 -11.35 3.57 -17.68
N SER A 828 -11.21 2.25 -17.90
CA SER A 828 -11.97 1.25 -17.16
C SER A 828 -11.52 1.16 -15.69
N TYR A 829 -12.46 0.99 -14.77
CA TYR A 829 -12.11 0.70 -13.37
C TYR A 829 -11.91 -0.80 -13.19
N VAL A 830 -10.68 -1.20 -12.84
CA VAL A 830 -10.25 -2.58 -12.54
C VAL A 830 -10.81 -3.65 -13.48
N LYS A 831 -10.77 -3.35 -14.79
CA LYS A 831 -11.21 -4.24 -15.89
C LYS A 831 -12.66 -4.75 -15.74
N GLY A 832 -13.52 -4.01 -15.01
CA GLY A 832 -14.93 -4.33 -14.78
C GLY A 832 -15.21 -5.31 -13.64
N ASN A 833 -14.28 -5.55 -12.71
CA ASN A 833 -14.49 -6.42 -11.54
C ASN A 833 -14.16 -5.73 -10.21
N PRO A 834 -14.99 -4.76 -9.76
CA PRO A 834 -14.73 -3.96 -8.55
C PRO A 834 -14.99 -4.70 -7.22
N ILE A 835 -15.50 -5.94 -7.27
CA ILE A 835 -15.75 -6.76 -6.08
C ILE A 835 -14.52 -7.61 -5.73
N GLY A 836 -13.84 -8.15 -6.75
CA GLY A 836 -12.64 -8.99 -6.62
C GLY A 836 -11.32 -8.23 -6.75
N ALA A 837 -11.33 -6.97 -7.21
CA ALA A 837 -10.14 -6.17 -7.45
C ALA A 837 -10.29 -4.70 -7.00
N LYS A 838 -9.14 -4.04 -6.81
CA LYS A 838 -9.02 -2.59 -6.51
C LYS A 838 -7.80 -1.99 -7.21
N ASP A 839 -7.81 -0.67 -7.42
CA ASP A 839 -6.62 0.06 -7.87
C ASP A 839 -6.02 0.87 -6.68
N PRO A 840 -4.79 0.57 -6.21
CA PRO A 840 -4.16 1.35 -5.13
C PRO A 840 -3.49 2.65 -5.61
N SER A 841 -3.06 2.72 -6.87
CA SER A 841 -2.15 3.74 -7.42
C SER A 841 -2.79 4.67 -8.44
N GLY A 842 -3.96 4.30 -8.97
CA GLY A 842 -4.58 4.92 -10.14
C GLY A 842 -4.00 4.40 -11.46
N HIS A 843 -3.33 3.24 -11.47
CA HIS A 843 -2.70 2.66 -12.67
C HIS A 843 -2.86 1.13 -12.84
N ASP A 844 -2.92 0.33 -11.75
CA ASP A 844 -2.80 -1.13 -11.83
C ASP A 844 -3.86 -1.85 -10.99
N ALA A 845 -4.61 -2.79 -11.61
CA ALA A 845 -5.65 -3.54 -10.91
C ALA A 845 -5.06 -4.68 -10.05
N CYS A 846 -5.15 -4.54 -8.72
CA CYS A 846 -4.83 -5.60 -7.77
C CYS A 846 -6.03 -6.54 -7.56
N THR A 847 -5.88 -7.83 -7.86
CA THR A 847 -6.86 -8.88 -7.48
C THR A 847 -6.63 -9.40 -6.07
N THR A 848 -7.70 -9.46 -5.26
CA THR A 848 -7.65 -9.90 -3.85
C THR A 848 -7.39 -11.41 -3.71
N SER A 849 -7.78 -12.19 -4.72
CA SER A 849 -7.82 -13.65 -4.67
C SER A 849 -6.49 -14.34 -4.96
N ARG A 850 -5.54 -13.73 -5.71
CA ARG A 850 -4.32 -14.44 -6.17
C ARG A 850 -2.97 -13.86 -5.72
N THR A 851 -2.83 -12.58 -5.36
CA THR A 851 -1.54 -12.00 -4.93
C THR A 851 -1.73 -10.99 -3.77
N PRO A 852 -0.71 -10.67 -2.95
CA PRO A 852 -0.62 -9.31 -2.41
C PRO A 852 -0.84 -8.27 -3.51
N CYS A 853 -1.58 -7.20 -3.21
CA CYS A 853 -1.32 -5.95 -3.90
C CYS A 853 0.14 -5.60 -3.61
N LYS A 854 0.96 -5.45 -4.66
CA LYS A 854 2.19 -4.67 -4.53
C LYS A 854 1.75 -3.23 -4.32
N THR A 855 1.52 -2.85 -3.07
CA THR A 855 1.49 -1.43 -2.73
C THR A 855 2.91 -0.94 -2.96
N GLU A 856 3.12 -0.19 -4.04
CA GLU A 856 4.41 0.47 -4.25
C GLU A 856 4.73 1.29 -3.00
N THR A 857 5.88 1.02 -2.39
CA THR A 857 6.36 1.83 -1.29
C THR A 857 6.74 3.17 -1.89
N LEU A 858 5.82 4.15 -1.87
CA LEU A 858 6.13 5.56 -2.10
C LEU A 858 7.08 6.06 -0.98
N LEU A 859 8.34 5.68 -1.14
CA LEU A 859 9.61 6.00 -0.51
C LEU A 859 10.61 5.56 -1.60
N GLY A 860 11.00 6.49 -2.48
CA GLY A 860 11.26 6.20 -3.89
C GLY A 860 12.28 5.09 -4.24
N GLY A 861 11.92 4.26 -5.24
CA GLY A 861 12.76 3.22 -5.83
C GLY A 861 11.97 2.34 -6.80
N GLY A 862 11.76 2.81 -8.03
CA GLY A 862 10.92 2.12 -9.03
C GLY A 862 11.57 0.87 -9.64
N GLY A 863 10.75 -0.01 -10.22
CA GLY A 863 11.24 -1.27 -10.82
C GLY A 863 10.16 -2.19 -11.41
N GLY A 864 9.45 -1.73 -12.45
CA GLY A 864 8.50 -2.52 -13.22
C GLY A 864 8.68 -2.34 -14.73
N ASN A 865 8.77 -3.44 -15.48
CA ASN A 865 8.86 -3.42 -16.94
C ASN A 865 7.48 -3.60 -17.58
N SER A 866 6.90 -2.53 -18.12
CA SER A 866 5.88 -2.57 -19.18
C SER A 866 6.21 -1.50 -20.23
N ALA A 867 5.95 -1.79 -21.51
CA ALA A 867 6.54 -1.06 -22.62
C ALA A 867 5.72 0.19 -23.04
N GLY A 868 5.83 1.25 -22.24
CA GLY A 868 5.42 2.63 -22.56
C GLY A 868 6.53 3.62 -22.20
N LEU A 869 7.15 4.27 -23.18
CA LEU A 869 8.36 5.09 -23.00
C LEU A 869 8.06 6.54 -22.53
N GLY A 870 7.34 6.64 -21.41
CA GLY A 870 6.95 7.91 -20.77
C GLY A 870 7.78 8.31 -19.53
N ALA A 871 8.64 7.43 -19.01
CA ALA A 871 9.45 7.70 -17.84
C ALA A 871 10.87 7.10 -17.99
N ALA A 872 11.89 7.95 -17.88
CA ALA A 872 13.29 7.54 -17.93
C ALA A 872 14.10 8.28 -16.85
N VAL A 873 14.51 7.58 -15.77
CA VAL A 873 15.92 7.26 -15.41
C VAL A 873 15.91 6.09 -14.40
N THR A 874 17.02 5.35 -14.32
CA THR A 874 17.42 4.36 -13.30
C THR A 874 16.87 2.94 -13.41
N GLY A 875 17.80 1.98 -13.27
CA GLY A 875 17.52 0.55 -13.10
C GLY A 875 18.83 -0.24 -13.06
N LEU A 876 19.01 -1.10 -12.04
CA LEU A 876 20.03 -2.14 -11.99
C LEU A 876 19.67 -3.21 -10.94
N LEU A 877 20.23 -4.42 -11.10
CA LEU A 877 20.07 -5.60 -10.23
C LEU A 877 18.64 -6.20 -10.14
N ALA A 878 18.37 -7.14 -11.05
CA ALA A 878 17.50 -8.28 -10.78
C ALA A 878 18.19 -9.56 -11.27
N ASN A 879 18.71 -10.39 -10.34
CA ASN A 879 18.97 -11.83 -10.55
C ASN A 879 19.53 -12.52 -9.29
N LEU A 880 18.65 -12.92 -8.36
CA LEU A 880 18.88 -14.08 -7.49
C LEU A 880 17.55 -14.69 -7.01
N LEU A 881 17.02 -15.63 -7.80
CA LEU A 881 16.12 -16.77 -7.48
C LEU A 881 15.28 -16.68 -6.17
N GLY A 882 13.94 -16.82 -6.15
CA GLY A 882 12.99 -17.22 -7.18
C GLY A 882 11.52 -17.19 -6.68
N MET A 883 10.59 -17.89 -7.36
CA MET A 883 9.12 -17.76 -7.22
C MET A 883 8.53 -18.12 -5.83
N GLY A 884 7.56 -17.34 -5.31
CA GLY A 884 6.72 -17.74 -4.15
C GLY A 884 5.69 -16.72 -3.62
N GLU A 885 4.45 -17.18 -3.35
CA GLU A 885 3.30 -16.49 -2.71
C GLU A 885 3.46 -16.33 -1.15
N LYS A 886 2.71 -15.57 -0.29
CA LYS A 886 1.58 -14.58 -0.33
C LYS A 886 1.61 -13.57 0.91
N LYS A 887 0.47 -12.98 1.39
CA LYS A 887 0.27 -11.63 2.09
C LYS A 887 -0.35 -11.59 3.55
N SER A 888 0.26 -10.87 4.55
CA SER A 888 -0.25 -10.33 5.90
C SER A 888 -0.70 -11.37 7.02
N SER A 889 -1.21 -11.26 8.29
CA SER A 889 -1.30 -10.42 9.56
C SER A 889 -2.33 -10.90 10.71
N GLN A 890 -2.04 -10.59 12.00
CA GLN A 890 -2.77 -10.44 13.35
C GLN A 890 -3.33 -11.66 14.21
N PRO A 891 -3.72 -11.69 15.57
CA PRO A 891 -4.12 -10.65 16.62
C PRO A 891 -4.05 -10.88 18.22
N ASP A 892 -4.56 -9.88 19.00
CA ASP A 892 -5.37 -9.80 20.30
C ASP A 892 -4.89 -10.17 21.74
N LYS A 893 -5.19 -9.52 22.93
CA LYS A 893 -6.17 -8.57 23.62
C LYS A 893 -5.44 -7.77 24.80
N PRO A 894 -5.95 -6.74 25.58
CA PRO A 894 -7.25 -6.00 25.73
C PRO A 894 -7.22 -4.41 26.05
N ARG A 895 -8.40 -3.78 26.33
CA ARG A 895 -8.74 -2.37 26.80
C ARG A 895 -8.09 -1.89 28.15
N SER A 896 -8.13 -0.63 28.67
CA SER A 896 -8.77 0.71 28.39
C SER A 896 -8.23 1.79 29.40
N THR A 897 -8.31 3.11 29.13
CA THR A 897 -8.39 4.20 30.16
C THR A 897 -9.33 5.34 29.74
N SER A 898 -10.34 5.67 30.56
CA SER A 898 -11.49 6.51 30.19
C SER A 898 -11.51 7.88 30.87
N VAL A 899 -11.75 8.93 30.10
CA VAL A 899 -12.19 10.27 30.56
C VAL A 899 -13.72 10.26 30.77
N THR A 900 -14.35 11.23 31.45
CA THR A 900 -15.75 11.09 31.91
C THR A 900 -16.81 11.56 30.90
N PRO A 901 -18.07 11.08 30.98
CA PRO A 901 -19.14 11.45 30.05
C PRO A 901 -19.60 12.91 30.05
N ASN A 902 -19.06 13.76 30.94
CA ASN A 902 -19.28 15.21 30.89
C ASN A 902 -18.16 15.91 30.10
N ASP A 903 -16.90 15.51 30.29
CA ASP A 903 -15.77 16.01 29.50
C ASP A 903 -15.98 15.69 28.01
N ALA A 904 -16.50 14.49 27.72
CA ALA A 904 -16.89 14.05 26.37
C ALA A 904 -18.02 14.89 25.73
N LYS A 905 -18.81 15.66 26.49
CA LYS A 905 -19.84 16.56 25.92
C LYS A 905 -19.25 17.85 25.39
N ASP A 906 -18.23 18.40 26.04
CA ASP A 906 -17.57 19.62 25.57
C ASP A 906 -16.80 19.41 24.25
N MET A 907 -16.43 18.15 23.95
CA MET A 907 -15.77 17.76 22.69
C MET A 907 -16.71 17.75 21.46
N THR A 908 -18.04 17.81 21.63
CA THR A 908 -19.02 17.51 20.55
C THR A 908 -19.23 18.63 19.50
N LYS A 909 -18.64 19.81 19.67
CA LYS A 909 -18.86 21.01 18.82
C LYS A 909 -17.85 21.13 17.67
N SER A 910 -17.55 20.02 16.99
CA SER A 910 -16.21 19.80 16.40
C SER A 910 -16.16 19.27 14.95
N GLY A 911 -16.95 19.82 14.01
CA GLY A 911 -17.23 19.26 12.67
C GLY A 911 -16.08 19.12 11.65
N LEU A 912 -15.26 18.09 11.79
CA LEU A 912 -14.23 17.64 10.85
C LEU A 912 -14.09 16.11 10.85
N ASP A 913 -13.29 15.59 9.91
CA ASP A 913 -12.65 14.26 9.94
C ASP A 913 -11.13 14.40 10.14
N PRO A 914 -10.60 14.74 11.35
CA PRO A 914 -11.23 15.17 12.61
C PRO A 914 -10.77 16.56 13.16
N LEU A 915 -11.61 17.24 13.98
CA LEU A 915 -11.45 18.54 14.73
C LEU A 915 -12.01 19.88 14.16
N ASN A 916 -13.14 20.36 14.73
CA ASN A 916 -13.62 21.79 14.77
C ASN A 916 -14.32 22.35 13.49
N LYS A 917 -15.20 23.37 13.49
CA LYS A 917 -16.07 24.05 14.51
C LYS A 917 -17.22 24.94 13.94
N ALA A 918 -17.01 25.79 12.92
CA ALA A 918 -17.71 27.10 12.76
C ALA A 918 -19.23 27.07 12.48
N ASP A 919 -20.08 27.33 13.49
CA ASP A 919 -20.96 28.52 13.51
C ASP A 919 -21.68 28.71 14.87
N VAL A 920 -21.37 29.79 15.62
CA VAL A 920 -22.05 30.12 16.90
C VAL A 920 -22.17 31.65 17.07
N LYS A 921 -23.25 32.27 16.54
CA LYS A 921 -23.46 33.72 16.74
C LYS A 921 -24.90 34.25 16.76
N ASN A 922 -25.94 33.43 16.95
CA ASN A 922 -27.33 33.90 16.82
C ASN A 922 -28.37 33.33 17.83
N PHE A 923 -27.97 32.89 19.03
CA PHE A 923 -28.94 32.39 20.03
C PHE A 923 -28.70 32.76 21.51
N LEU A 924 -27.92 33.81 21.81
CA LEU A 924 -27.76 34.34 23.16
C LEU A 924 -27.85 35.87 23.22
N ASP A 925 -28.99 36.44 22.85
CA ASP A 925 -29.37 37.78 23.32
C ASP A 925 -30.89 37.96 23.51
N LYS A 926 -31.30 38.08 24.79
CA LYS A 926 -32.65 38.21 25.44
C LYS A 926 -33.05 37.01 26.29
N GLY A 927 -33.02 37.15 27.63
CA GLY A 927 -33.38 36.04 28.54
C GLY A 927 -33.60 36.31 30.05
N ILE A 928 -33.14 37.43 30.62
CA ILE A 928 -33.57 38.05 31.90
C ILE A 928 -33.77 37.16 33.18
N LYS A 929 -33.00 37.50 34.23
CA LYS A 929 -33.22 37.34 35.71
C LYS A 929 -32.60 36.17 36.51
N SER A 930 -31.96 36.59 37.61
CA SER A 930 -31.74 35.92 38.91
C SER A 930 -30.69 34.78 38.99
N GLY A 931 -29.70 34.81 39.89
CA GLY A 931 -29.31 35.88 40.83
C GLY A 931 -28.29 35.45 41.91
N VAL A 932 -27.85 36.42 42.73
CA VAL A 932 -27.07 36.31 44.00
C VAL A 932 -25.53 36.15 43.90
N THR A 933 -24.86 37.11 44.56
CA THR A 933 -23.45 37.34 44.95
C THR A 933 -22.71 36.14 45.59
N TYR A 934 -21.37 36.08 45.74
CA TYR A 934 -20.26 37.07 45.87
C TYR A 934 -19.05 36.67 44.94
N GLY A 935 -17.99 37.42 44.60
CA GLY A 935 -17.19 38.48 45.26
C GLY A 935 -15.87 37.91 45.82
N GLY A 936 -14.63 38.39 45.56
CA GLY A 936 -14.12 39.45 44.67
C GLY A 936 -12.57 39.66 44.79
N ASN A 937 -12.00 40.59 44.00
CA ASN A 937 -10.63 41.18 44.04
C ASN A 937 -9.33 40.35 43.82
N SER A 938 -8.72 40.54 42.64
CA SER A 938 -7.43 41.24 42.36
C SER A 938 -6.21 41.11 43.30
N GLY A 939 -5.01 40.86 42.74
CA GLY A 939 -3.71 40.91 43.45
C GLY A 939 -2.45 40.89 42.56
N ILE A 940 -1.90 42.06 42.22
CA ILE A 940 -0.76 42.29 41.30
C ILE A 940 0.62 41.97 41.93
N LYS A 941 1.60 41.41 41.18
CA LYS A 941 3.01 41.92 41.06
C LYS A 941 3.96 41.09 40.17
N SER A 942 5.03 41.74 39.69
CA SER A 942 6.12 41.17 38.88
C SER A 942 7.50 41.68 39.33
N GLN A 943 8.51 40.78 39.29
CA GLN A 943 9.99 40.97 39.34
C GLN A 943 10.62 39.56 39.45
N GLY A 944 11.83 39.23 38.98
CA GLY A 944 12.73 39.98 38.10
C GLY A 944 14.18 39.40 38.07
N SER A 945 14.69 39.09 36.87
CA SER A 945 16.11 38.88 36.50
C SER A 945 16.86 37.55 36.82
N THR A 946 17.95 37.35 36.04
CA THR A 946 19.09 36.40 36.15
C THR A 946 18.91 34.88 35.98
N SER A 947 19.48 34.40 34.87
CA SER A 947 20.16 33.08 34.72
C SER A 947 21.63 33.23 35.20
N PRO A 948 22.48 32.19 35.38
CA PRO A 948 22.32 30.78 34.99
C PRO A 948 22.56 29.74 36.10
N LEU A 949 22.06 28.51 35.89
CA LEU A 949 22.40 27.32 36.70
C LEU A 949 22.27 26.03 35.87
N GLU A 950 22.92 24.96 36.33
CA GLU A 950 23.15 23.72 35.59
C GLU A 950 21.88 22.85 35.44
N ALA A 951 21.80 22.10 34.33
CA ALA A 951 20.67 21.25 34.01
C ALA A 951 20.61 19.96 34.88
N LYS A 952 20.04 20.05 36.09
CA LYS A 952 19.65 18.87 36.87
C LYS A 952 18.42 18.19 36.27
N ASN A 953 18.63 16.98 35.75
CA ASN A 953 17.56 16.08 35.29
C ASN A 953 16.85 15.42 36.50
N THR A 954 15.86 16.09 37.09
CA THR A 954 15.10 15.58 38.25
C THR A 954 13.60 15.82 38.09
N SER A 955 12.87 14.85 37.49
CA SER A 955 11.39 14.84 37.44
C SER A 955 10.79 13.42 37.50
N THR A 956 11.14 12.72 38.58
CA THR A 956 10.45 11.51 39.09
C THR A 956 9.78 11.82 40.43
N THR A 957 9.24 13.02 40.55
CA THR A 957 8.55 13.52 41.75
C THR A 957 7.26 12.78 42.07
N SER A 958 6.70 11.98 41.15
CA SER A 958 5.57 11.09 41.40
C SER A 958 5.63 9.78 40.62
N GLY A 959 4.88 8.79 41.08
CA GLY A 959 4.76 7.47 40.44
C GLY A 959 3.73 6.55 41.09
N TYR A 960 3.68 5.32 40.59
CA TYR A 960 2.81 4.23 41.03
C TYR A 960 3.60 3.05 41.57
N ARG A 961 3.13 2.45 42.67
CA ARG A 961 3.60 1.15 43.16
C ARG A 961 2.42 0.20 43.33
N TYR A 962 2.62 -1.04 42.92
CA TYR A 962 1.62 -2.11 42.96
C TYR A 962 1.96 -3.06 44.09
N VAL A 963 1.05 -3.21 45.06
CA VAL A 963 1.36 -3.78 46.38
C VAL A 963 0.20 -4.60 46.97
N THR A 964 0.51 -5.36 48.02
CA THR A 964 -0.48 -6.02 48.88
C THR A 964 -1.12 -5.04 49.88
N LYS A 965 -2.28 -5.40 50.43
CA LYS A 965 -2.96 -4.62 51.49
C LYS A 965 -2.10 -4.39 52.73
N GLY A 966 -1.20 -5.33 53.07
CA GLY A 966 -0.28 -5.20 54.21
C GLY A 966 0.82 -4.17 53.95
N GLU A 967 1.38 -4.15 52.74
CA GLU A 967 2.37 -3.15 52.34
C GLU A 967 1.78 -1.73 52.27
N VAL A 968 0.52 -1.56 51.84
CA VAL A 968 -0.18 -0.27 51.91
C VAL A 968 -0.13 0.31 53.33
N GLN A 969 -0.37 -0.53 54.34
CA GLN A 969 -0.35 -0.10 55.74
C GLN A 969 1.08 0.24 56.18
N ALA A 970 2.06 -0.62 55.86
CA ALA A 970 3.47 -0.35 56.18
C ALA A 970 4.00 0.96 55.54
N ILE A 971 3.55 1.32 54.33
CA ILE A 971 3.90 2.60 53.69
C ILE A 971 3.25 3.78 54.43
N LYS A 972 1.98 3.66 54.86
CA LYS A 972 1.29 4.68 55.67
C LYS A 972 1.94 4.89 57.04
N ASP A 973 2.32 3.81 57.71
CA ASP A 973 2.86 3.84 59.07
C ASP A 973 4.31 4.40 59.12
N THR A 974 5.06 4.30 58.01
CA THR A 974 6.48 4.69 57.95
C THR A 974 6.77 5.92 57.09
N GLY A 975 5.87 6.31 56.18
CA GLY A 975 6.15 7.32 55.15
C GLY A 975 7.19 6.89 54.12
N MET A 976 7.55 5.60 54.07
CA MET A 976 8.59 5.04 53.21
C MET A 976 7.97 4.11 52.15
N LEU A 977 8.35 4.24 50.88
CA LEU A 977 7.73 3.50 49.77
C LEU A 977 7.88 1.98 49.84
N ARG A 978 8.82 1.47 50.65
CA ARG A 978 9.09 0.05 50.92
C ARG A 978 8.78 -0.36 52.38
N GLY A 979 7.98 0.44 53.09
CA GLY A 979 7.58 0.15 54.47
C GLY A 979 8.75 0.08 55.46
N GLY A 980 9.78 0.91 55.25
CA GLY A 980 11.00 0.96 56.07
C GLY A 980 11.99 -0.19 55.88
N ARG A 981 11.75 -1.14 54.97
CA ARG A 981 12.63 -2.31 54.75
C ARG A 981 13.79 -1.99 53.81
N GLU A 982 15.02 -2.29 54.22
CA GLU A 982 16.25 -2.15 53.41
C GLU A 982 16.27 -3.03 52.16
N GLY A 983 16.85 -2.52 51.07
CA GLY A 983 16.97 -3.17 49.77
C GLY A 983 16.19 -2.47 48.65
N GLU A 984 16.31 -3.02 47.44
CA GLU A 984 15.82 -2.44 46.17
C GLU A 984 14.35 -1.99 46.24
N THR A 985 14.11 -0.71 45.93
CA THR A 985 12.79 -0.08 45.86
C THR A 985 12.42 0.16 44.40
N TYR A 986 11.43 -0.60 43.92
CA TYR A 986 10.88 -0.51 42.58
C TYR A 986 9.56 0.27 42.56
N PHE A 987 9.36 1.08 41.52
CA PHE A 987 8.08 1.71 41.17
C PHE A 987 8.02 1.97 39.67
N THR A 988 6.86 2.39 39.16
CA THR A 988 6.63 2.65 37.73
C THR A 988 5.92 3.99 37.53
N LYS A 989 5.93 4.51 36.30
CA LYS A 989 4.99 5.57 35.86
C LYS A 989 3.79 4.99 35.08
N ASP A 990 3.78 3.69 34.82
CA ASP A 990 2.72 3.02 34.05
C ASP A 990 1.47 2.73 34.91
N LEU A 991 0.28 2.92 34.34
CA LEU A 991 -1.00 2.79 35.04
C LEU A 991 -1.74 1.49 34.71
N TYR A 992 -1.40 0.40 35.39
CA TYR A 992 -2.14 -0.86 35.34
C TYR A 992 -3.48 -0.80 36.10
N LYS A 993 -4.56 -1.28 35.45
CA LYS A 993 -5.95 -1.29 35.97
C LYS A 993 -6.35 -2.51 36.80
N SER A 994 -5.62 -3.61 36.72
CA SER A 994 -5.90 -4.85 37.47
C SER A 994 -4.63 -5.38 38.14
N GLY A 995 -4.80 -6.15 39.21
CA GLY A 995 -3.68 -6.79 39.89
C GLY A 995 -2.95 -7.77 38.97
N ALA A 996 -3.70 -8.47 38.10
CA ALA A 996 -3.13 -9.43 37.17
C ALA A 996 -2.25 -8.77 36.09
N LYS A 997 -2.70 -7.65 35.48
CA LYS A 997 -1.91 -6.96 34.45
C LYS A 997 -0.68 -6.27 35.03
N ALA A 998 -0.77 -5.78 36.28
CA ALA A 998 0.40 -5.31 37.03
C ALA A 998 1.40 -6.44 37.32
N GLN A 999 0.91 -7.63 37.73
CA GLN A 999 1.76 -8.80 37.96
C GLN A 999 2.49 -9.27 36.69
N GLU A 1000 1.77 -9.30 35.56
CA GLU A 1000 2.27 -9.67 34.24
C GLU A 1000 3.35 -8.70 33.74
N ARG A 1001 3.03 -7.39 33.70
CA ARG A 1001 3.90 -6.37 33.09
C ARG A 1001 5.10 -6.01 33.97
N LEU A 1002 4.94 -5.97 35.30
CA LEU A 1002 6.02 -5.71 36.27
C LEU A 1002 6.68 -6.99 36.83
N SER A 1003 6.40 -8.16 36.24
CA SER A 1003 6.92 -9.48 36.66
C SER A 1003 6.96 -9.68 38.18
N LEU A 1004 5.82 -9.46 38.84
CA LEU A 1004 5.73 -9.57 40.30
C LEU A 1004 5.46 -11.02 40.73
N GLU A 1005 6.12 -11.45 41.80
CA GLU A 1005 5.94 -12.79 42.39
C GLU A 1005 4.48 -13.08 42.80
N ASN A 1006 3.80 -12.08 43.37
CA ASN A 1006 2.46 -12.19 43.92
C ASN A 1006 1.52 -11.17 43.27
N LYS A 1007 0.23 -11.51 43.09
CA LYS A 1007 -0.78 -10.59 42.54
C LYS A 1007 -0.97 -9.40 43.50
N PRO A 1008 -0.64 -8.15 43.11
CA PRO A 1008 -0.92 -6.98 43.92
C PRO A 1008 -2.43 -6.76 44.05
N THR A 1009 -2.87 -6.28 45.21
CA THR A 1009 -4.30 -6.04 45.52
C THR A 1009 -4.63 -4.55 45.58
N HIS A 1010 -3.63 -3.67 45.61
CA HIS A 1010 -3.80 -2.23 45.67
C HIS A 1010 -2.77 -1.52 44.78
N ARG A 1011 -3.18 -0.42 44.15
CA ARG A 1011 -2.27 0.59 43.59
C ARG A 1011 -2.08 1.70 44.61
N VAL A 1012 -0.84 2.07 44.84
CA VAL A 1012 -0.44 3.26 45.61
C VAL A 1012 0.13 4.28 44.64
N GLU A 1013 -0.41 5.48 44.66
CA GLU A 1013 -0.01 6.64 43.88
C GLU A 1013 0.58 7.67 44.84
N PHE A 1014 1.79 8.16 44.55
CA PHE A 1014 2.58 8.89 45.53
C PHE A 1014 3.43 10.00 44.92
N GLU A 1015 3.80 10.95 45.77
CA GLU A 1015 4.78 12.00 45.56
C GLU A 1015 6.06 11.67 46.35
N VAL A 1016 7.24 11.84 45.75
CA VAL A 1016 8.55 11.59 46.38
C VAL A 1016 9.03 12.85 47.11
N LEU A 1017 9.40 12.70 48.38
CA LEU A 1017 9.73 13.81 49.30
C LEU A 1017 11.24 14.02 49.53
N ASN A 1018 12.09 13.27 48.83
CA ASN A 1018 13.54 13.38 48.87
C ASN A 1018 14.16 13.17 47.47
N ASP A 1019 15.49 13.23 47.38
CA ASP A 1019 16.26 13.10 46.13
C ASP A 1019 17.04 11.76 46.10
N PRO A 1020 16.37 10.60 45.92
CA PRO A 1020 17.02 9.28 45.87
C PRO A 1020 17.70 9.06 44.51
N LYS A 1021 18.89 8.45 44.51
CA LYS A 1021 19.63 8.14 43.28
C LYS A 1021 19.08 6.88 42.61
N PHE A 1022 18.59 7.00 41.39
CA PHE A 1022 18.13 5.86 40.60
C PHE A 1022 19.32 5.09 40.02
N GLN A 1023 19.26 3.77 40.08
CA GLN A 1023 20.19 2.86 39.40
C GLN A 1023 19.62 2.45 38.04
N ASP A 1024 18.31 2.20 37.97
CA ASP A 1024 17.54 2.06 36.73
C ASP A 1024 16.50 3.16 36.60
N TYR A 1025 16.35 3.72 35.40
CA TYR A 1025 15.46 4.85 35.12
C TYR A 1025 14.53 4.54 33.94
N GLY A 1026 13.33 4.03 34.23
CA GLY A 1026 12.36 3.63 33.21
C GLY A 1026 12.82 2.45 32.36
N SER A 1027 13.61 1.52 32.93
CA SER A 1027 14.10 0.36 32.20
C SER A 1027 13.00 -0.67 31.97
N LYS A 1028 13.09 -1.46 30.89
CA LYS A 1028 12.15 -2.54 30.62
C LYS A 1028 12.34 -3.66 31.64
N VAL A 1029 11.28 -3.96 32.38
CA VAL A 1029 11.22 -5.07 33.35
C VAL A 1029 11.64 -6.36 32.67
N LYS A 1030 12.51 -7.14 33.31
CA LYS A 1030 12.97 -8.44 32.77
C LYS A 1030 12.02 -9.58 33.19
N PRO A 1031 11.78 -10.59 32.32
CA PRO A 1031 10.95 -11.74 32.68
C PRO A 1031 11.42 -12.42 33.97
N ARG A 1032 10.53 -12.52 34.96
CA ARG A 1032 10.74 -13.16 36.27
C ARG A 1032 9.44 -13.82 36.74
N TYR A 1033 9.52 -14.81 37.62
CA TYR A 1033 8.36 -15.50 38.23
C TYR A 1033 7.31 -16.04 37.22
N ASN A 1034 7.76 -16.53 36.06
CA ASN A 1034 6.94 -16.96 34.92
C ASN A 1034 6.00 -15.85 34.36
N GLN A 1035 6.30 -14.58 34.59
CA GLN A 1035 5.61 -13.42 34.04
C GLN A 1035 6.49 -12.71 32.98
N PRO A 1036 5.92 -12.20 31.88
CA PRO A 1036 6.66 -11.88 30.66
C PRO A 1036 7.54 -10.61 30.70
N GLY A 1037 7.38 -9.70 31.66
CA GLY A 1037 8.28 -8.55 31.84
C GLY A 1037 8.26 -7.57 30.65
N GLN A 1038 7.29 -6.65 30.66
CA GLN A 1038 7.09 -5.72 29.53
C GLN A 1038 6.64 -4.31 29.96
N GLY A 1039 6.57 -4.03 31.26
CA GLY A 1039 6.40 -2.68 31.80
C GLY A 1039 7.73 -1.93 31.94
N SER A 1040 7.65 -0.67 32.33
CA SER A 1040 8.80 0.18 32.67
C SER A 1040 8.96 0.26 34.19
N GLU A 1041 10.17 0.15 34.72
CA GLU A 1041 10.45 0.31 36.15
C GLU A 1041 11.58 1.31 36.45
N PHE A 1042 11.47 1.94 37.62
CA PHE A 1042 12.48 2.79 38.23
C PHE A 1042 12.97 2.07 39.49
N MET A 1043 14.28 1.86 39.60
CA MET A 1043 14.88 1.14 40.72
C MET A 1043 15.88 2.04 41.44
N THR A 1044 15.79 2.05 42.78
CA THR A 1044 16.79 2.67 43.65
C THR A 1044 17.01 1.84 44.91
N THR A 1045 18.25 1.85 45.40
CA THR A 1045 18.62 1.34 46.74
C THR A 1045 18.42 2.39 47.84
N ASP A 1046 18.25 3.66 47.48
CA ASP A 1046 18.16 4.77 48.44
C ASP A 1046 16.78 4.77 49.13
N PRO A 1047 16.68 5.18 50.41
CA PRO A 1047 15.40 5.22 51.12
C PRO A 1047 14.44 6.25 50.51
N VAL A 1048 13.42 5.80 49.76
CA VAL A 1048 12.40 6.67 49.13
C VAL A 1048 11.33 7.08 50.15
N LYS A 1049 11.34 8.34 50.58
CA LYS A 1049 10.29 8.98 51.39
C LYS A 1049 9.15 9.43 50.49
N VAL A 1050 7.91 9.17 50.90
CA VAL A 1050 6.73 9.44 50.06
C VAL A 1050 5.55 10.04 50.81
N LYS A 1051 4.83 10.92 50.12
CA LYS A 1051 3.48 11.37 50.47
C LYS A 1051 2.51 10.63 49.56
N LEU A 1052 1.55 9.91 50.15
CA LEU A 1052 0.54 9.22 49.38
C LEU A 1052 -0.49 10.23 48.83
N ILE A 1053 -0.69 10.20 47.52
CA ILE A 1053 -1.69 11.00 46.82
C ILE A 1053 -3.02 10.23 46.84
N ASN A 1054 -2.98 8.93 46.51
CA ASN A 1054 -4.16 8.12 46.28
C ASN A 1054 -3.83 6.62 46.50
N VAL A 1055 -4.81 5.85 46.98
CA VAL A 1055 -4.67 4.40 47.21
C VAL A 1055 -5.96 3.72 46.78
N GLN A 1056 -5.88 2.86 45.76
CA GLN A 1056 -7.05 2.22 45.16
C GLN A 1056 -6.93 0.70 45.22
N PRO A 1057 -7.97 -0.04 45.65
CA PRO A 1057 -8.01 -1.49 45.51
C PRO A 1057 -8.10 -1.87 44.02
N LEU A 1058 -7.46 -2.97 43.64
CA LEU A 1058 -7.41 -3.50 42.28
C LEU A 1058 -8.35 -4.69 42.12
N LYS A 1059 -8.85 -4.88 40.89
CA LYS A 1059 -9.55 -6.10 40.45
C LYS A 1059 -8.56 -7.21 40.11
#